data_AF-H5TLR7-F1
#
_entry.id   AF-H5TLR7-F1
#
_cell.length_a   1.000
_cell.length_b   1.000
_cell.length_c   1.000
_cell.angle_alpha   90.00
_cell.angle_beta   90.00
_cell.angle_gamma   90.00
#
_symmetry.space_group_name_H-M   'P 1'
#
loop_
_entity.id
_entity.type
_entity.pdbx_description
1 polymer ?
#
loop_
_entity_poly.entity_id
_entity_poly.type
_entity_poly.pdbx_seq_one_letter_code
_entity_poly.pdbx_strand_id
1 'polypeptide(L)'
;MGESDRLSAIDMVTTLVDEGTWRSWDTAPAYVALDATYAAALGRARRRTGVDESVITGVGEVSGSPIVLVVSEFGFLAGSIGQAAGERVVAAVRRATRERLPVLALPASGGTRMQEGTVAFLQMAAIAEAVECHRRAGLLYLVYLRDPTTGGVFASWGSMGHITWAEPGALIGFLGPRVFEGLHHTAFPEGVQVSENLAAQGIVDALVPVDELAQRVGSVVDLLVETDDSPAEPISSPAEPISSPAEPTSSQPEPTSSLSGSAAMSSWDHVRATRAPHRPGLRQLLTDETAVIHDVGPIILALSRFGRTTAVVIGQDRAVQAQGRLVGPADLRVARRGMVVATELRLPVVTVIDTPGADLSVAAEEGGLAREIALCLADLIAVPRPTVSVLLGEGAGGAALALFPTDRRLAAHDAWLSPLPPEGASVIVHRDTAHAPELAAAQGIVATDLADRGEIDDLVYWGPDAAEGLRAHIGRTLTGLAPDRARRVHHSTTVSRSRTLAVGAIIRDDRGRFLLVQRLRDPQAGRWTVPGGKVDPVDTVGPNGIRDDADVLVAAVIREIAEETGIDVMVGTEAWVVEIPDGKGGVFEIHDFVAVPVGGALRAADDAADAGWFTVDEMRALPLTDGLIEHLTAGGFIE
;
A
#
# COMPACT_ATOMS: atom_id res chain seq x y z
N MET A 1 16.40 30.78 -22.41
CA MET A 1 15.36 31.65 -21.82
C MET A 1 16.00 32.92 -21.29
N GLY A 2 15.50 34.07 -21.73
CA GLY A 2 15.92 35.37 -21.20
C GLY A 2 15.38 35.61 -19.80
N GLU A 3 15.89 36.62 -19.10
CA GLU A 3 15.49 37.02 -17.73
C GLU A 3 13.99 37.41 -17.59
N SER A 4 13.23 37.44 -18.69
CA SER A 4 11.89 38.02 -18.84
C SER A 4 10.71 37.06 -18.61
N ASP A 5 10.94 35.75 -18.50
CA ASP A 5 9.85 34.75 -18.36
C ASP A 5 9.67 34.22 -16.93
N ARG A 6 10.49 34.67 -15.97
CA ARG A 6 10.41 34.19 -14.58
C ARG A 6 9.35 34.97 -13.79
N LEU A 7 8.43 34.25 -13.17
CA LEU A 7 7.46 34.85 -12.25
C LEU A 7 8.18 35.50 -11.06
N SER A 8 7.75 36.70 -10.64
CA SER A 8 8.27 37.31 -9.41
C SER A 8 7.77 36.54 -8.18
N ALA A 9 8.35 36.82 -7.01
CA ALA A 9 7.85 36.25 -5.76
C ALA A 9 6.40 36.66 -5.48
N ILE A 10 6.02 37.89 -5.82
CA ILE A 10 4.65 38.41 -5.67
C ILE A 10 3.70 37.72 -6.64
N ASP A 11 4.11 37.55 -7.90
CA ASP A 11 3.30 36.81 -8.89
C ASP A 11 3.10 35.37 -8.42
N MET A 12 4.14 34.75 -7.86
CA MET A 12 4.04 33.38 -7.35
C MET A 12 3.06 33.25 -6.18
N VAL A 13 3.10 34.19 -5.23
CA VAL A 13 2.10 34.25 -4.16
C VAL A 13 0.70 34.43 -4.74
N THR A 14 0.54 35.35 -5.70
CA THR A 14 -0.76 35.66 -6.33
C THR A 14 -1.33 34.46 -7.09
N THR A 15 -0.48 33.67 -7.73
CA THR A 15 -0.89 32.47 -8.47
C THR A 15 -1.29 31.32 -7.55
N LEU A 16 -0.62 31.16 -6.40
CA LEU A 16 -0.80 30.00 -5.54
C LEU A 16 -1.84 30.20 -4.43
N VAL A 17 -1.91 31.40 -3.87
CA VAL A 17 -2.68 31.69 -2.66
C VAL A 17 -4.09 32.15 -3.04
N ASP A 18 -5.08 31.62 -2.34
CA ASP A 18 -6.48 31.97 -2.50
C ASP A 18 -6.69 33.48 -2.28
N GLU A 19 -7.54 34.08 -3.12
CA GLU A 19 -7.70 35.53 -3.18
C GLU A 19 -8.04 36.15 -1.81
N GLY A 20 -7.27 37.16 -1.40
CA GLY A 20 -7.50 37.89 -0.15
C GLY A 20 -6.99 37.20 1.13
N THR A 21 -6.38 36.01 1.05
CA THR A 21 -5.90 35.27 2.23
C THR A 21 -4.45 35.54 2.59
N TRP A 22 -3.64 36.06 1.65
CA TRP A 22 -2.22 36.33 1.87
C TRP A 22 -1.98 37.38 2.96
N ARG A 23 -1.17 37.00 3.95
CA ARG A 23 -0.67 37.88 5.01
C ARG A 23 0.83 37.73 5.16
N SER A 24 1.56 38.74 4.73
CA SER A 24 3.02 38.80 4.93
C SER A 24 3.39 38.77 6.41
N TRP A 25 4.48 38.07 6.71
CA TRP A 25 5.14 38.02 8.01
C TRP A 25 6.44 38.81 8.03
N ASP A 26 6.75 39.48 6.92
CA ASP A 26 8.02 40.15 6.75
C ASP A 26 8.09 41.42 7.61
N THR A 27 9.22 41.55 8.29
CA THR A 27 9.60 42.80 8.96
C THR A 27 10.75 43.43 8.19
N ALA A 28 10.89 44.75 8.32
CA ALA A 28 11.95 45.50 7.68
C ALA A 28 13.33 44.88 7.99
N PRO A 29 14.15 44.54 6.98
CA PRO A 29 15.44 43.89 7.16
C PRO A 29 16.46 44.85 7.79
N ALA A 30 17.22 44.35 8.76
CA ALA A 30 18.32 45.07 9.38
C ALA A 30 19.65 44.71 8.71
N TYR A 31 20.18 45.62 7.89
CA TYR A 31 21.52 45.45 7.30
C TYR A 31 22.58 46.13 8.16
N VAL A 32 23.64 45.41 8.50
CA VAL A 32 24.76 45.94 9.27
C VAL A 32 25.90 46.33 8.33
N ALA A 33 26.44 47.54 8.51
CA ALA A 33 27.69 48.02 7.90
C ALA A 33 27.81 47.81 6.37
N LEU A 34 26.92 48.44 5.60
CA LEU A 34 26.95 48.41 4.14
C LEU A 34 27.98 49.40 3.59
N ASP A 35 28.86 48.96 2.69
CA ASP A 35 29.57 49.90 1.82
C ASP A 35 28.58 50.60 0.87
N ALA A 36 28.96 51.77 0.35
CA ALA A 36 28.09 52.59 -0.51
C ALA A 36 27.66 51.87 -1.81
N THR A 37 28.51 50.99 -2.35
CA THR A 37 28.22 50.25 -3.58
C THR A 37 27.15 49.19 -3.32
N TYR A 38 27.28 48.45 -2.22
CA TYR A 38 26.33 47.43 -1.83
C TYR A 38 24.99 48.05 -1.40
N ALA A 39 25.00 49.14 -0.63
CA ALA A 39 23.79 49.88 -0.30
C ALA A 39 23.04 50.37 -1.55
N ALA A 40 23.77 50.86 -2.56
CA ALA A 40 23.17 51.25 -3.83
C ALA A 40 22.60 50.06 -4.62
N ALA A 41 23.25 48.89 -4.57
CA ALA A 41 22.76 47.66 -5.19
C ALA A 41 21.44 47.18 -4.54
N LEU A 42 21.36 47.18 -3.20
CA LEU A 42 20.12 46.90 -2.47
C LEU A 42 19.02 47.89 -2.85
N GLY A 43 19.33 49.20 -2.90
CA GLY A 43 18.36 50.22 -3.31
C GLY A 43 17.84 50.03 -4.74
N ARG A 44 18.69 49.61 -5.68
CA ARG A 44 18.27 49.26 -7.05
C ARG A 44 17.38 48.01 -7.07
N ALA A 45 17.75 46.97 -6.34
CA ALA A 45 16.99 45.73 -6.25
C ALA A 45 15.57 45.98 -5.69
N ARG A 46 15.45 46.78 -4.63
CA ARG A 46 14.16 47.19 -4.05
C ARG A 46 13.26 47.90 -5.05
N ARG A 47 13.80 48.90 -5.76
CA ARG A 47 13.03 49.63 -6.78
C ARG A 47 12.62 48.75 -7.95
N ARG A 48 13.45 47.77 -8.31
CA ARG A 48 13.18 46.85 -9.43
C ARG A 48 12.09 45.84 -9.08
N THR A 49 12.11 45.30 -7.87
CA THR A 49 11.29 44.15 -7.48
C THR A 49 10.06 44.52 -6.65
N GLY A 50 10.05 45.69 -6.03
CA GLY A 50 8.99 46.09 -5.10
C GLY A 50 9.09 45.44 -3.71
N VAL A 51 10.03 44.51 -3.49
CA VAL A 51 10.26 43.87 -2.18
C VAL A 51 11.53 44.41 -1.51
N ASP A 52 11.65 44.20 -0.20
CA ASP A 52 12.73 44.76 0.61
C ASP A 52 13.97 43.85 0.76
N GLU A 53 13.83 42.56 0.42
CA GLU A 53 14.85 41.50 0.46
C GLU A 53 14.53 40.37 -0.56
N SER A 54 15.48 39.46 -0.81
CA SER A 54 15.43 38.33 -1.75
C SER A 54 14.53 37.17 -1.36
N VAL A 55 13.89 37.23 -0.19
CA VAL A 55 12.89 36.27 0.25
C VAL A 55 11.73 37.05 0.85
N ILE A 56 10.51 36.68 0.47
CA ILE A 56 9.29 37.11 1.15
C ILE A 56 8.67 35.91 1.86
N THR A 57 8.01 36.18 2.98
CA THR A 57 7.40 35.15 3.81
C THR A 57 6.03 35.58 4.30
N GLY A 58 5.16 34.61 4.52
CA GLY A 58 3.81 34.88 4.98
C GLY A 58 2.98 33.61 5.06
N VAL A 59 1.73 33.79 5.43
CA VAL A 59 0.72 32.73 5.46
C VAL A 59 -0.41 33.08 4.50
N GLY A 60 -0.95 32.08 3.84
CA GLY A 60 -2.16 32.18 3.04
C GLY A 60 -2.88 30.84 3.02
N GLU A 61 -4.02 30.78 2.34
CA GLU A 61 -4.71 29.52 2.05
C GLU A 61 -4.36 29.09 0.62
N VAL A 62 -4.12 27.80 0.42
CA VAL A 62 -3.92 27.19 -0.90
C VAL A 62 -4.94 26.08 -1.03
N SER A 63 -5.91 26.23 -1.93
CA SER A 63 -7.04 25.31 -2.03
C SER A 63 -7.80 25.15 -0.69
N GLY A 64 -7.97 26.26 0.05
CA GLY A 64 -8.65 26.30 1.36
C GLY A 64 -7.80 25.85 2.55
N SER A 65 -6.58 25.36 2.32
CA SER A 65 -5.71 24.86 3.39
C SER A 65 -4.66 25.89 3.80
N PRO A 66 -4.54 26.25 5.11
CA PRO A 66 -3.59 27.26 5.56
C PRO A 66 -2.15 26.76 5.47
N ILE A 67 -1.29 27.53 4.80
CA ILE A 67 0.11 27.18 4.56
C ILE A 67 1.02 28.40 4.63
N VAL A 68 2.23 28.18 5.17
CA VAL A 68 3.29 29.20 5.20
C VAL A 68 4.10 29.10 3.93
N LEU A 69 4.26 30.23 3.23
CA LEU A 69 5.10 30.31 2.04
C LEU A 69 6.44 30.99 2.36
N VAL A 70 7.51 30.41 1.83
CA VAL A 70 8.86 31.00 1.83
C VAL A 70 9.28 31.14 0.38
N VAL A 71 9.17 32.34 -0.19
CA VAL A 71 9.27 32.56 -1.64
C VAL A 71 10.48 33.43 -1.98
N SER A 72 11.38 32.92 -2.83
CA SER A 72 12.52 33.72 -3.29
C SER A 72 12.15 34.69 -4.43
N GLU A 73 12.77 35.86 -4.39
CA GLU A 73 12.72 36.89 -5.44
C GLU A 73 14.06 36.95 -6.18
N PHE A 74 14.15 36.29 -7.33
CA PHE A 74 15.39 36.23 -8.12
C PHE A 74 15.83 37.61 -8.62
N GLY A 75 14.89 38.51 -8.90
CA GLY A 75 15.15 39.90 -9.25
C GLY A 75 15.81 40.70 -8.12
N PHE A 76 15.87 40.18 -6.89
CA PHE A 76 16.59 40.81 -5.79
C PHE A 76 17.98 40.16 -5.64
N LEU A 77 18.98 40.76 -6.30
CA LEU A 77 20.37 40.29 -6.27
C LEU A 77 20.50 38.78 -6.57
N ALA A 78 19.87 38.32 -7.66
CA ALA A 78 19.84 36.91 -8.09
C ALA A 78 19.27 35.95 -7.04
N GLY A 79 18.34 36.43 -6.21
CA GLY A 79 17.74 35.64 -5.12
C GLY A 79 18.74 35.23 -4.05
N SER A 80 19.91 35.88 -3.99
CA SER A 80 21.00 35.44 -3.12
C SER A 80 20.62 35.56 -1.64
N ILE A 81 21.00 34.58 -0.84
CA ILE A 81 20.70 34.54 0.60
C ILE A 81 21.80 35.25 1.38
N GLY A 82 21.47 36.43 1.91
CA GLY A 82 22.25 37.15 2.92
C GLY A 82 21.78 36.84 4.35
N GLN A 83 22.35 37.55 5.33
CA GLN A 83 21.97 37.46 6.75
C GLN A 83 20.47 37.74 6.94
N ALA A 84 19.97 38.88 6.47
CA ALA A 84 18.57 39.26 6.66
C ALA A 84 17.59 38.29 5.98
N ALA A 85 17.92 37.83 4.76
CA ALA A 85 17.13 36.80 4.07
C ALA A 85 17.12 35.48 4.86
N GLY A 86 18.27 35.05 5.38
CA GLY A 86 18.38 33.83 6.18
C GLY A 86 17.60 33.91 7.50
N GLU A 87 17.72 35.03 8.23
CA GLU A 87 16.96 35.30 9.45
C GLU A 87 15.44 35.29 9.20
N ARG A 88 15.00 35.82 8.05
CA ARG A 88 13.59 35.82 7.63
C ARG A 88 13.09 34.40 7.37
N VAL A 89 13.85 33.57 6.64
CA VAL A 89 13.51 32.15 6.43
C VAL A 89 13.41 31.41 7.78
N VAL A 90 14.41 31.58 8.65
CA VAL A 90 14.44 30.94 9.99
C VAL A 90 13.23 31.38 10.82
N ALA A 91 12.91 32.68 10.84
CA ALA A 91 11.78 33.21 11.58
C ALA A 91 10.45 32.66 11.08
N ALA A 92 10.25 32.58 9.76
CA ALA A 92 9.05 32.04 9.15
C ALA A 92 8.87 30.55 9.47
N VAL A 93 9.90 29.72 9.29
CA VAL A 93 9.83 28.27 9.57
C VAL A 93 9.62 28.01 11.07
N ARG A 94 10.31 28.73 11.96
CA ARG A 94 10.09 28.60 13.41
C ARG A 94 8.69 29.04 13.82
N ARG A 95 8.16 30.09 13.19
CA ARG A 95 6.78 30.53 13.41
C ARG A 95 5.78 29.50 12.92
N ALA A 96 5.95 28.97 11.70
CA ALA A 96 5.13 27.87 11.16
C ALA A 96 5.12 26.67 12.10
N THR A 97 6.29 26.31 12.65
CA THR A 97 6.44 25.22 13.63
C THR A 97 5.62 25.47 14.90
N ARG A 98 5.67 26.69 15.46
CA ARG A 98 4.88 27.07 16.65
C ARG A 98 3.39 27.09 16.36
N GLU A 99 2.99 27.57 15.19
CA GLU A 99 1.60 27.64 14.75
C GLU A 99 1.10 26.29 14.18
N ARG A 100 1.96 25.27 14.10
CA ARG A 100 1.69 23.94 13.54
C ARG A 100 1.16 23.97 12.09
N LEU A 101 1.61 24.95 11.31
CA LEU A 101 1.22 25.11 9.91
C LEU A 101 2.20 24.40 8.99
N PRO A 102 1.75 23.78 7.87
CA PRO A 102 2.65 23.30 6.84
C PRO A 102 3.45 24.44 6.21
N VAL A 103 4.61 24.11 5.62
CA VAL A 103 5.47 25.08 4.91
C VAL A 103 5.66 24.64 3.46
N LEU A 104 5.53 25.57 2.52
CA LEU A 104 5.96 25.43 1.14
C LEU A 104 7.10 26.42 0.86
N ALA A 105 8.28 25.87 0.60
CA ALA A 105 9.47 26.61 0.18
C ALA A 105 9.54 26.68 -1.36
N LEU A 106 9.69 27.89 -1.90
CA LEU A 106 9.79 28.14 -3.34
C LEU A 106 11.11 28.86 -3.67
N PRO A 107 12.26 28.19 -3.51
CA PRO A 107 13.56 28.78 -3.80
C PRO A 107 13.74 29.13 -5.27
N ALA A 108 14.40 30.26 -5.52
CA ALA A 108 14.88 30.75 -6.80
C ALA A 108 16.13 31.60 -6.52
N SER A 109 17.32 31.01 -6.59
CA SER A 109 18.55 31.59 -6.08
C SER A 109 19.81 31.15 -6.81
N GLY A 110 20.73 32.11 -6.99
CA GLY A 110 22.14 31.89 -7.33
C GLY A 110 23.01 31.42 -6.16
N GLY A 111 22.44 31.27 -4.95
CA GLY A 111 23.13 30.77 -3.75
C GLY A 111 23.39 31.84 -2.69
N THR A 112 24.55 31.77 -2.04
CA THR A 112 24.93 32.68 -0.94
C THR A 112 25.22 34.09 -1.45
N ARG A 113 24.84 35.11 -0.66
CA ARG A 113 25.15 36.51 -0.98
C ARG A 113 26.61 36.85 -0.76
N MET A 114 27.38 36.89 -1.84
CA MET A 114 28.83 37.10 -1.81
C MET A 114 29.25 38.46 -1.21
N GLN A 115 28.41 39.49 -1.29
CA GLN A 115 28.68 40.81 -0.69
C GLN A 115 28.76 40.76 0.84
N GLU A 116 28.14 39.77 1.47
CA GLU A 116 28.11 39.58 2.93
C GLU A 116 29.04 38.45 3.40
N GLY A 117 29.66 37.72 2.46
CA GLY A 117 30.69 36.72 2.72
C GLY A 117 30.26 35.60 3.66
N THR A 118 31.14 35.24 4.60
CA THR A 118 30.96 34.07 5.49
C THR A 118 29.71 34.16 6.36
N VAL A 119 29.28 35.36 6.76
CA VAL A 119 28.09 35.51 7.61
C VAL A 119 26.84 35.07 6.86
N ALA A 120 26.72 35.42 5.57
CA ALA A 120 25.66 34.92 4.71
C ALA A 120 25.78 33.41 4.46
N PHE A 121 26.99 32.88 4.32
CA PHE A 121 27.22 31.44 4.15
C PHE A 121 26.73 30.63 5.36
N LEU A 122 27.01 31.11 6.58
CA LEU A 122 26.61 30.43 7.83
C LEU A 122 25.09 30.41 8.05
N GLN A 123 24.31 31.24 7.35
CA GLN A 123 22.84 31.16 7.41
C GLN A 123 22.30 29.80 6.97
N MET A 124 23.01 29.09 6.08
CA MET A 124 22.62 27.73 5.66
C MET A 124 22.42 26.79 6.86
N ALA A 125 23.29 26.87 7.86
CA ALA A 125 23.19 26.04 9.06
C ALA A 125 21.99 26.41 9.92
N ALA A 126 21.73 27.71 10.09
CA ALA A 126 20.58 28.19 10.87
C ALA A 126 19.25 27.82 10.21
N ILE A 127 19.17 27.93 8.88
CA ILE A 127 17.99 27.54 8.11
C ILE A 127 17.79 26.02 8.19
N ALA A 128 18.84 25.22 7.99
CA ALA A 128 18.75 23.76 8.06
C ALA A 128 18.28 23.29 9.44
N GLU A 129 18.76 23.90 10.52
CA GLU A 129 18.29 23.62 11.88
C GLU A 129 16.80 23.92 12.06
N ALA A 130 16.32 25.06 11.55
CA ALA A 130 14.92 25.43 11.64
C ALA A 130 14.01 24.46 10.87
N VAL A 131 14.42 24.05 9.66
CA VAL A 131 13.69 23.08 8.84
C VAL A 131 13.69 21.69 9.48
N GLU A 132 14.83 21.23 10.00
CA GLU A 132 14.90 19.96 10.72
C GLU A 132 13.97 19.95 11.95
N CYS A 133 13.97 21.02 12.75
CA CYS A 133 13.05 21.14 13.87
C CYS A 133 11.57 21.07 13.44
N HIS A 134 11.23 21.69 12.32
CA HIS A 134 9.88 21.64 11.75
C HIS A 134 9.47 20.22 11.35
N ARG A 135 10.34 19.51 10.60
CA ARG A 135 10.10 18.12 10.17
C ARG A 135 9.97 17.18 11.36
N ARG A 136 10.87 17.28 12.35
CA ARG A 136 10.82 16.48 13.58
C ARG A 136 9.56 16.72 14.42
N ALA A 137 8.94 17.90 14.30
CA ALA A 137 7.66 18.19 14.93
C ALA A 137 6.48 17.45 14.26
N GLY A 138 6.74 16.73 13.16
CA GLY A 138 5.76 16.02 12.35
C GLY A 138 4.90 16.94 11.50
N LEU A 139 5.47 18.05 11.04
CA LEU A 139 4.79 19.05 10.23
C LEU A 139 5.30 18.98 8.79
N LEU A 140 4.38 19.10 7.84
CA LEU A 140 4.70 19.00 6.42
C LEU A 140 5.57 20.17 5.95
N TYR A 141 6.69 19.82 5.32
CA TYR A 141 7.60 20.74 4.65
C TYR A 141 7.73 20.31 3.18
N LEU A 142 7.19 21.13 2.28
CA LEU A 142 7.21 20.97 0.83
C LEU A 142 8.25 21.89 0.21
N VAL A 143 8.86 21.44 -0.89
CA VAL A 143 9.73 22.29 -1.71
C VAL A 143 9.28 22.28 -3.16
N TYR A 144 9.26 23.46 -3.77
CA TYR A 144 9.12 23.65 -5.21
C TYR A 144 10.34 24.41 -5.76
N LEU A 145 11.24 23.68 -6.42
CA LEU A 145 12.49 24.21 -6.97
C LEU A 145 12.21 25.01 -8.26
N ARG A 146 12.53 26.30 -8.26
CA ARG A 146 12.28 27.20 -9.40
C ARG A 146 13.57 27.52 -10.15
N ASP A 147 13.45 28.04 -11.37
CA ASP A 147 14.59 28.45 -12.17
C ASP A 147 15.23 29.78 -11.70
N PRO A 148 16.53 29.81 -11.35
CA PRO A 148 17.41 28.70 -11.01
C PRO A 148 17.40 28.41 -9.51
N THR A 149 17.71 27.19 -9.07
CA THR A 149 17.99 26.88 -7.66
C THR A 149 19.35 26.22 -7.51
N THR A 150 20.32 27.00 -7.02
CA THR A 150 21.72 26.56 -6.98
C THR A 150 22.43 26.84 -5.66
N GLY A 151 23.61 26.25 -5.48
CA GLY A 151 24.51 26.60 -4.39
C GLY A 151 23.99 26.20 -3.02
N GLY A 152 24.26 27.06 -2.05
CA GLY A 152 23.88 26.86 -0.65
C GLY A 152 22.37 26.69 -0.43
N VAL A 153 21.53 27.22 -1.31
CA VAL A 153 20.07 27.06 -1.23
C VAL A 153 19.67 25.63 -1.56
N PHE A 154 20.17 25.09 -2.68
CA PHE A 154 19.93 23.69 -3.03
C PHE A 154 20.56 22.75 -1.99
N ALA A 155 21.75 23.08 -1.47
CA ALA A 155 22.43 22.30 -0.44
C ALA A 155 21.86 22.48 1.00
N SER A 156 20.73 23.17 1.17
CA SER A 156 20.06 23.32 2.46
C SER A 156 18.54 23.20 2.30
N TRP A 157 17.78 24.26 2.55
CA TRP A 157 16.31 24.23 2.60
C TRP A 157 15.62 23.86 1.29
N GLY A 158 16.31 23.95 0.15
CA GLY A 158 15.81 23.47 -1.13
C GLY A 158 15.83 21.95 -1.30
N SER A 159 16.64 21.21 -0.53
CA SER A 159 16.70 19.73 -0.63
C SER A 159 16.12 19.02 0.61
N MET A 160 15.57 19.77 1.55
CA MET A 160 15.02 19.25 2.81
C MET A 160 13.50 19.07 2.76
N GLY A 161 12.91 18.93 1.58
CA GLY A 161 11.49 18.58 1.37
C GLY A 161 11.15 17.18 1.89
N HIS A 162 9.96 16.99 2.47
CA HIS A 162 9.36 15.65 2.48
C HIS A 162 9.00 15.25 1.05
N ILE A 163 8.50 16.25 0.30
CA ILE A 163 8.23 16.19 -1.13
C ILE A 163 8.93 17.39 -1.78
N THR A 164 9.65 17.13 -2.87
CA THR A 164 10.43 18.10 -3.63
C THR A 164 10.01 18.06 -5.09
N TRP A 165 9.21 19.03 -5.50
CA TRP A 165 8.85 19.26 -6.89
C TRP A 165 9.80 20.25 -7.56
N ALA A 166 9.81 20.27 -8.88
CA ALA A 166 10.54 21.27 -9.65
C ALA A 166 9.71 21.83 -10.80
N GLU A 167 9.99 23.09 -11.11
CA GLU A 167 9.52 23.75 -12.32
C GLU A 167 10.14 23.07 -13.57
N PRO A 168 9.35 22.72 -14.59
CA PRO A 168 9.88 22.14 -15.83
C PRO A 168 10.92 23.03 -16.50
N GLY A 169 12.00 22.44 -17.00
CA GLY A 169 13.13 23.14 -17.61
C GLY A 169 13.99 23.96 -16.66
N ALA A 170 13.76 23.92 -15.35
CA ALA A 170 14.52 24.73 -14.40
C ALA A 170 15.98 24.29 -14.26
N LEU A 171 16.89 25.26 -14.12
CA LEU A 171 18.28 25.02 -13.77
C LEU A 171 18.42 24.75 -12.27
N ILE A 172 18.78 23.53 -11.90
CA ILE A 172 18.93 23.09 -10.52
C ILE A 172 20.27 22.36 -10.36
N GLY A 173 21.08 22.76 -9.38
CA GLY A 173 22.34 22.08 -9.16
C GLY A 173 23.20 22.65 -8.04
N PHE A 174 24.18 21.87 -7.59
CA PHE A 174 25.05 22.29 -6.48
C PHE A 174 25.88 23.55 -6.81
N LEU A 175 26.44 23.65 -8.01
CA LEU A 175 27.19 24.83 -8.47
C LEU A 175 26.66 25.24 -9.84
N GLY A 176 26.33 26.51 -10.01
CA GLY A 176 25.82 27.01 -11.30
C GLY A 176 26.83 26.83 -12.44
N PRO A 177 26.40 26.52 -13.67
CA PRO A 177 27.29 26.25 -14.81
C PRO A 177 28.28 27.38 -15.07
N ARG A 178 27.82 28.63 -14.98
CA ARG A 178 28.66 29.84 -15.18
C ARG A 178 29.85 29.90 -14.23
N VAL A 179 29.68 29.46 -12.98
CA VAL A 179 30.76 29.48 -11.99
C VAL A 179 31.75 28.35 -12.27
N PHE A 180 31.24 27.16 -12.60
CA PHE A 180 32.09 26.04 -13.01
C PHE A 180 32.95 26.40 -14.22
N GLU A 181 32.34 26.92 -15.29
CA GLU A 181 33.03 27.30 -16.52
C GLU A 181 34.07 28.39 -16.29
N GLY A 182 33.76 29.36 -15.43
CA GLY A 182 34.69 30.42 -15.06
C GLY A 182 35.93 29.92 -14.29
N LEU A 183 35.78 28.88 -13.46
CA LEU A 183 36.86 28.32 -12.64
C LEU A 183 37.69 27.27 -13.38
N HIS A 184 37.03 26.44 -14.19
CA HIS A 184 37.66 25.29 -14.84
C HIS A 184 38.03 25.55 -16.31
N HIS A 185 37.55 26.65 -16.89
CA HIS A 185 37.74 26.99 -18.30
C HIS A 185 37.30 25.88 -19.26
N THR A 186 36.32 25.07 -18.84
CA THR A 186 35.72 23.98 -19.59
C THR A 186 34.21 24.15 -19.57
N ALA A 187 33.55 23.81 -20.68
CA ALA A 187 32.10 23.88 -20.79
C ALA A 187 31.43 22.95 -19.77
N PHE A 188 30.35 23.41 -19.13
CA PHE A 188 29.57 22.54 -18.27
C PHE A 188 28.74 21.57 -19.15
N PRO A 189 28.67 20.28 -18.81
CA PRO A 189 27.88 19.32 -19.59
C PRO A 189 26.40 19.72 -19.66
N GLU A 190 25.86 19.78 -20.89
CA GLU A 190 24.45 20.11 -21.12
C GLU A 190 23.52 19.05 -20.51
N GLY A 191 22.34 19.47 -20.05
CA GLY A 191 21.30 18.57 -19.55
C GLY A 191 21.55 17.94 -18.17
N VAL A 192 22.70 18.15 -17.53
CA VAL A 192 22.98 17.55 -16.21
C VAL A 192 22.21 18.24 -15.08
N GLN A 193 22.13 19.57 -15.11
CA GLN A 193 21.50 20.40 -14.06
C GLN A 193 20.11 20.90 -14.45
N VAL A 194 19.38 20.15 -15.28
CA VAL A 194 17.98 20.48 -15.62
C VAL A 194 17.03 19.59 -14.83
N SER A 195 15.87 20.15 -14.48
CA SER A 195 14.85 19.48 -13.65
C SER A 195 14.50 18.07 -14.12
N GLU A 196 14.40 17.85 -15.43
CA GLU A 196 14.04 16.58 -16.07
C GLU A 196 15.06 15.49 -15.77
N ASN A 197 16.35 15.83 -15.86
CA ASN A 197 17.42 14.89 -15.53
C ASN A 197 17.39 14.57 -14.04
N LEU A 198 17.21 15.57 -13.17
CA LEU A 198 17.15 15.33 -11.72
C LEU A 198 15.94 14.48 -11.30
N ALA A 199 14.80 14.65 -11.96
CA ALA A 199 13.62 13.80 -11.76
C ALA A 199 13.89 12.35 -12.23
N ALA A 200 14.53 12.18 -13.40
CA ALA A 200 14.92 10.86 -13.90
C ALA A 200 15.93 10.13 -13.00
N GLN A 201 16.76 10.88 -12.26
CA GLN A 201 17.70 10.36 -11.25
C GLN A 201 17.07 10.19 -9.85
N GLY A 202 15.78 10.51 -9.66
CA GLY A 202 15.08 10.42 -8.38
C GLY A 202 15.53 11.46 -7.33
N ILE A 203 16.21 12.53 -7.76
CA ILE A 203 16.62 13.66 -6.90
C ILE A 203 15.44 14.62 -6.69
N VAL A 204 14.61 14.79 -7.72
CA VAL A 204 13.33 15.50 -7.68
C VAL A 204 12.19 14.49 -7.79
N ASP A 205 11.13 14.70 -7.02
CA ASP A 205 9.98 13.80 -6.94
C ASP A 205 9.18 13.78 -8.24
N ALA A 206 8.79 14.97 -8.70
CA ALA A 206 8.05 15.16 -9.92
C ALA A 206 8.30 16.57 -10.49
N LEU A 207 8.08 16.71 -11.80
CA LEU A 207 7.98 18.00 -12.46
C LEU A 207 6.53 18.46 -12.39
N VAL A 208 6.33 19.70 -11.94
CA VAL A 208 5.00 20.25 -11.72
C VAL A 208 4.94 21.62 -12.38
N PRO A 209 4.12 21.83 -13.42
CA PRO A 209 3.82 23.16 -13.93
C PRO A 209 3.24 24.06 -12.84
N VAL A 210 3.58 25.36 -12.85
CA VAL A 210 3.17 26.31 -11.79
C VAL A 210 1.65 26.38 -11.62
N ASP A 211 0.90 26.28 -12.72
CA ASP A 211 -0.56 26.29 -12.74
C ASP A 211 -1.20 25.05 -12.10
N GLU A 212 -0.48 23.92 -12.02
CA GLU A 212 -0.91 22.71 -11.30
C GLU A 212 -0.50 22.72 -9.81
N LEU A 213 0.45 23.60 -9.43
CA LEU A 213 1.10 23.51 -8.12
C LEU A 213 0.12 23.71 -6.95
N ALA A 214 -0.81 24.67 -7.06
CA ALA A 214 -1.79 24.94 -6.01
C ALA A 214 -2.67 23.70 -5.74
N GLN A 215 -3.13 23.03 -6.79
CA GLN A 215 -3.93 21.81 -6.69
C GLN A 215 -3.14 20.68 -6.01
N ARG A 216 -1.87 20.48 -6.42
CA ARG A 216 -1.03 19.43 -5.83
C ARG A 216 -0.73 19.67 -4.35
N VAL A 217 -0.47 20.92 -3.97
CA VAL A 217 -0.30 21.30 -2.56
C VAL A 217 -1.58 21.00 -1.79
N GLY A 218 -2.75 21.43 -2.29
CA GLY A 218 -4.05 21.15 -1.69
C GLY A 218 -4.26 19.65 -1.45
N SER A 219 -4.12 18.82 -2.48
CA SER A 219 -4.29 17.37 -2.37
C SER A 219 -3.37 16.71 -1.34
N VAL A 220 -2.11 17.16 -1.21
CA VAL A 220 -1.20 16.64 -0.18
C VAL A 220 -1.62 17.08 1.21
N VAL A 221 -1.95 18.36 1.40
CA VAL A 221 -2.34 18.88 2.72
C VAL A 221 -3.65 18.24 3.19
N ASP A 222 -4.64 18.10 2.31
CA ASP A 222 -5.95 17.50 2.61
C ASP A 222 -5.83 16.04 3.07
N LEU A 223 -4.86 15.30 2.55
CA LEU A 223 -4.59 13.92 2.99
C LEU A 223 -4.03 13.85 4.41
N LEU A 224 -3.40 14.93 4.90
CA LEU A 224 -2.77 14.97 6.22
C LEU A 224 -3.64 15.64 7.29
N VAL A 225 -4.74 16.28 6.90
CA VAL A 225 -5.75 16.77 7.84
C VAL A 225 -6.55 15.57 8.36
N GLU A 226 -6.59 15.42 9.69
CA GLU A 226 -7.47 14.43 10.34
C GLU A 226 -8.92 14.79 10.00
N THR A 227 -9.65 13.89 9.34
CA THR A 227 -11.07 14.08 9.07
C THR A 227 -11.88 13.81 10.33
N ASP A 228 -12.06 14.88 11.12
CA ASP A 228 -12.94 14.89 12.29
C ASP A 228 -14.40 15.17 11.88
N ASP A 229 -14.87 14.58 10.78
CA ASP A 229 -16.29 14.59 10.44
C ASP A 229 -17.01 13.48 11.21
N SER A 230 -17.53 13.88 12.37
CA SER A 230 -18.65 13.21 13.02
C SER A 230 -19.93 13.94 12.63
N PRO A 231 -20.91 13.20 12.09
CA PRO A 231 -22.15 13.06 12.83
C PRO A 231 -22.33 11.59 13.20
N ALA A 232 -22.47 11.34 14.51
CA ALA A 232 -23.11 10.13 14.98
C ALA A 232 -24.51 10.07 14.38
N GLU A 233 -24.72 9.24 13.36
CA GLU A 233 -26.09 8.92 12.97
C GLU A 233 -26.73 8.08 14.09
N PRO A 234 -27.92 8.49 14.57
CA PRO A 234 -28.62 7.76 15.61
C PRO A 234 -29.09 6.42 15.07
N ILE A 235 -28.68 5.35 15.76
CA ILE A 235 -29.21 4.00 15.59
C ILE A 235 -30.74 4.07 15.63
N SER A 236 -31.37 3.94 14.47
CA SER A 236 -32.82 3.91 14.31
C SER A 236 -33.21 2.55 13.74
N SER A 237 -33.73 1.69 14.61
CA SER A 237 -34.53 0.50 14.29
C SER A 237 -36.02 0.91 14.17
N PRO A 238 -36.95 0.10 13.64
CA PRO A 238 -36.85 -1.09 12.78
C PRO A 238 -37.50 -0.88 11.39
N ALA A 239 -37.24 -1.84 10.50
CA ALA A 239 -37.83 -1.96 9.17
C ALA A 239 -39.35 -2.15 9.17
N GLU A 240 -40.01 -1.57 8.16
CA GLU A 240 -41.29 -2.03 7.64
C GLU A 240 -41.24 -2.08 6.09
N PRO A 241 -42.09 -2.92 5.47
CA PRO A 241 -41.67 -3.84 4.41
C PRO A 241 -41.84 -3.24 3.01
N ILE A 242 -40.85 -3.48 2.14
CA ILE A 242 -41.00 -3.25 0.70
C ILE A 242 -41.36 -4.59 0.07
N SER A 243 -42.47 -4.56 -0.64
CA SER A 243 -43.20 -5.66 -1.25
C SER A 243 -42.38 -6.60 -2.16
N SER A 244 -42.82 -7.86 -2.17
CA SER A 244 -42.40 -8.96 -3.03
C SER A 244 -42.14 -8.56 -4.50
N PRO A 245 -41.09 -9.09 -5.16
CA PRO A 245 -40.84 -8.89 -6.57
C PRO A 245 -41.85 -9.63 -7.45
N ALA A 246 -42.21 -9.02 -8.56
CA ALA A 246 -42.86 -9.67 -9.69
C ALA A 246 -41.88 -10.62 -10.39
N GLU A 247 -42.42 -11.73 -10.87
CA GLU A 247 -41.75 -12.82 -11.58
C GLU A 247 -40.81 -12.35 -12.72
N PRO A 248 -39.60 -12.93 -12.88
CA PRO A 248 -38.79 -12.69 -14.05
C PRO A 248 -39.25 -13.59 -15.20
N THR A 249 -39.70 -12.95 -16.28
CA THR A 249 -39.85 -13.56 -17.60
C THR A 249 -38.54 -14.15 -18.09
N SER A 250 -38.63 -15.40 -18.51
CA SER A 250 -37.62 -16.28 -19.07
C SER A 250 -36.93 -15.74 -20.33
N SER A 251 -35.59 -15.73 -20.32
CA SER A 251 -34.78 -16.11 -21.47
C SER A 251 -33.32 -16.33 -21.05
N GLN A 252 -33.02 -17.52 -20.51
CA GLN A 252 -31.65 -18.06 -20.52
C GLN A 252 -31.41 -18.81 -21.84
N PRO A 253 -30.23 -18.68 -22.47
CA PRO A 253 -29.77 -19.68 -23.43
C PRO A 253 -29.34 -20.96 -22.68
N GLU A 254 -29.70 -22.11 -23.23
CA GLU A 254 -29.47 -23.45 -22.65
C GLU A 254 -28.00 -23.76 -22.35
N PRO A 255 -27.72 -24.57 -21.30
CA PRO A 255 -26.39 -24.98 -20.91
C PRO A 255 -25.87 -26.07 -21.87
N THR A 256 -24.84 -25.72 -22.65
CA THR A 256 -24.03 -26.72 -23.33
C THR A 256 -23.18 -27.48 -22.30
N SER A 257 -23.29 -28.79 -22.37
CA SER A 257 -22.62 -29.82 -21.59
C SER A 257 -21.11 -29.63 -21.38
N SER A 258 -20.67 -30.16 -20.23
CA SER A 258 -19.33 -30.61 -19.83
C SER A 258 -18.35 -29.57 -19.31
N LEU A 259 -18.08 -29.64 -17.99
CA LEU A 259 -16.74 -29.57 -17.39
C LEU A 259 -16.82 -30.19 -15.98
N SER A 260 -16.69 -31.51 -15.93
CA SER A 260 -16.23 -32.21 -14.73
C SER A 260 -14.72 -31.95 -14.57
N GLY A 261 -14.30 -31.38 -13.44
CA GLY A 261 -12.90 -31.30 -13.02
C GLY A 261 -12.25 -29.92 -13.15
N SER A 262 -12.40 -29.08 -12.12
CA SER A 262 -11.44 -27.99 -11.88
C SER A 262 -10.23 -28.59 -11.14
N ALA A 263 -9.14 -28.82 -11.86
CA ALA A 263 -7.88 -29.19 -11.24
C ALA A 263 -7.37 -27.99 -10.42
N ALA A 264 -6.99 -28.20 -9.15
CA ALA A 264 -6.31 -27.18 -8.36
C ALA A 264 -5.12 -26.61 -9.16
N MET A 265 -5.01 -25.28 -9.24
CA MET A 265 -3.92 -24.62 -9.96
C MET A 265 -2.57 -25.09 -9.43
N SER A 266 -1.65 -25.43 -10.32
CA SER A 266 -0.28 -25.75 -9.93
C SER A 266 0.48 -24.48 -9.54
N SER A 267 1.57 -24.60 -8.77
CA SER A 267 2.43 -23.45 -8.44
C SER A 267 2.94 -22.73 -9.70
N TRP A 268 3.12 -23.45 -10.80
CA TRP A 268 3.50 -22.86 -12.09
C TRP A 268 2.36 -22.10 -12.77
N ASP A 269 1.10 -22.50 -12.55
CA ASP A 269 -0.05 -21.74 -13.05
C ASP A 269 -0.16 -20.38 -12.38
N HIS A 270 0.14 -20.30 -11.08
CA HIS A 270 0.24 -19.03 -10.35
C HIS A 270 1.35 -18.13 -10.94
N VAL A 271 2.54 -18.68 -11.16
CA VAL A 271 3.65 -17.95 -11.80
C VAL A 271 3.25 -17.44 -13.19
N ARG A 272 2.59 -18.26 -14.01
CA ARG A 272 2.13 -17.84 -15.34
C ARG A 272 1.02 -16.80 -15.29
N ALA A 273 0.08 -16.92 -14.36
CA ALA A 273 -1.03 -15.99 -14.20
C ALA A 273 -0.55 -14.59 -13.81
N THR A 274 0.39 -14.50 -12.85
CA THR A 274 0.96 -13.22 -12.40
C THR A 274 1.75 -12.49 -13.49
N ARG A 275 2.21 -13.19 -14.53
CA ARG A 275 2.94 -12.62 -15.69
C ARG A 275 2.03 -12.14 -16.82
N ALA A 276 0.71 -12.23 -16.68
CA ALA A 276 -0.23 -11.80 -17.70
C ALA A 276 -0.05 -10.28 -18.01
N PRO A 277 0.08 -9.87 -19.29
CA PRO A 277 0.35 -8.47 -19.65
C PRO A 277 -0.68 -7.45 -19.17
N HIS A 278 -1.94 -7.87 -19.03
CA HIS A 278 -3.06 -7.00 -18.63
C HIS A 278 -3.40 -7.12 -17.15
N ARG A 279 -2.55 -7.79 -16.35
CA ARG A 279 -2.79 -7.92 -14.91
C ARG A 279 -2.78 -6.53 -14.26
N PRO A 280 -3.80 -6.18 -13.45
CA PRO A 280 -3.78 -4.97 -12.64
C PRO A 280 -2.56 -4.96 -11.72
N GLY A 281 -1.92 -3.80 -11.55
CA GLY A 281 -0.80 -3.59 -10.64
C GLY A 281 -1.11 -2.51 -9.61
N LEU A 282 -0.06 -1.97 -9.00
CA LEU A 282 -0.17 -0.91 -8.01
C LEU A 282 -0.97 0.30 -8.49
N ARG A 283 -0.85 0.69 -9.77
CA ARG A 283 -1.53 1.89 -10.29
C ARG A 283 -3.05 1.84 -10.14
N GLN A 284 -3.66 0.65 -10.17
CA GLN A 284 -5.10 0.47 -9.95
C GLN A 284 -5.52 0.72 -8.50
N LEU A 285 -4.58 0.68 -7.55
CA LEU A 285 -4.83 1.10 -6.17
C LEU A 285 -4.73 2.62 -6.00
N LEU A 286 -4.22 3.38 -6.97
CA LEU A 286 -4.08 4.83 -6.86
C LEU A 286 -5.36 5.50 -7.39
N THR A 287 -6.16 6.05 -6.49
CA THR A 287 -7.45 6.69 -6.79
C THR A 287 -7.33 8.23 -6.72
N ASP A 288 -8.45 8.93 -6.85
CA ASP A 288 -8.58 10.36 -6.57
C ASP A 288 -8.18 10.74 -5.12
N GLU A 289 -8.31 9.84 -4.16
CA GLU A 289 -7.81 10.00 -2.79
C GLU A 289 -6.31 9.68 -2.64
N THR A 290 -5.53 9.86 -3.71
CA THR A 290 -4.09 9.60 -3.74
C THR A 290 -3.31 10.78 -4.29
N ALA A 291 -2.36 11.28 -3.51
CA ALA A 291 -1.34 12.21 -3.97
C ALA A 291 -0.07 11.42 -4.34
N VAL A 292 0.17 11.25 -5.64
CA VAL A 292 1.39 10.62 -6.14
C VAL A 292 2.56 11.59 -5.95
N ILE A 293 3.60 11.13 -5.25
CA ILE A 293 4.81 11.88 -4.96
C ILE A 293 5.83 11.63 -6.07
N HIS A 294 6.13 10.36 -6.35
CA HIS A 294 7.12 9.95 -7.35
C HIS A 294 6.62 8.73 -8.14
N ASP A 295 6.69 8.77 -9.47
CA ASP A 295 6.26 7.67 -10.35
C ASP A 295 7.07 7.50 -11.65
N VAL A 296 8.29 8.07 -11.70
CA VAL A 296 9.18 8.01 -12.88
C VAL A 296 9.91 6.66 -13.00
N GLY A 297 10.13 5.99 -11.86
CA GLY A 297 10.86 4.73 -11.76
C GLY A 297 9.98 3.50 -11.54
N PRO A 298 10.59 2.31 -11.41
CA PRO A 298 9.91 1.07 -11.04
C PRO A 298 9.39 1.05 -9.60
N ILE A 299 9.63 2.10 -8.81
CA ILE A 299 9.04 2.29 -7.48
C ILE A 299 8.17 3.56 -7.52
N ILE A 300 6.91 3.42 -7.13
CA ILE A 300 6.00 4.54 -6.88
C ILE A 300 6.01 4.85 -5.39
N LEU A 301 6.07 6.15 -5.08
CA LEU A 301 5.84 6.71 -3.74
C LEU A 301 4.61 7.61 -3.79
N ALA A 302 3.68 7.42 -2.86
CA ALA A 302 2.46 8.22 -2.78
C ALA A 302 1.96 8.37 -1.33
N LEU A 303 1.07 9.34 -1.12
CA LEU A 303 0.16 9.38 0.03
C LEU A 303 -1.21 8.93 -0.44
N SER A 304 -1.86 8.03 0.29
CA SER A 304 -3.17 7.53 -0.11
C SER A 304 -4.06 7.31 1.11
N ARG A 305 -5.34 7.63 0.98
CA ARG A 305 -6.33 7.42 2.04
C ARG A 305 -7.01 6.06 1.92
N PHE A 306 -6.87 5.22 2.93
CA PHE A 306 -7.57 3.93 3.04
C PHE A 306 -8.66 4.02 4.10
N GLY A 307 -9.88 4.36 3.67
CA GLY A 307 -10.99 4.66 4.59
C GLY A 307 -10.69 5.94 5.39
N ARG A 308 -10.53 5.82 6.71
CA ARG A 308 -10.20 6.97 7.58
C ARG A 308 -8.69 7.18 7.78
N THR A 309 -7.86 6.30 7.25
CA THR A 309 -6.42 6.28 7.53
C THR A 309 -5.62 6.69 6.31
N THR A 310 -4.87 7.79 6.40
CA THR A 310 -3.87 8.12 5.38
C THR A 310 -2.58 7.35 5.64
N ALA A 311 -2.04 6.71 4.61
CA ALA A 311 -0.78 5.97 4.67
C ALA A 311 0.19 6.41 3.56
N VAL A 312 1.48 6.25 3.83
CA VAL A 312 2.51 6.31 2.78
C VAL A 312 2.48 5.00 2.01
N VAL A 313 2.29 5.07 0.71
CA VAL A 313 2.31 3.92 -0.21
C VAL A 313 3.67 3.86 -0.90
N ILE A 314 4.34 2.72 -0.79
CA ILE A 314 5.62 2.44 -1.47
C ILE A 314 5.44 1.14 -2.25
N GLY A 315 5.52 1.16 -3.56
CA GLY A 315 5.39 -0.12 -4.27
C GLY A 315 5.90 -0.17 -5.67
N GLN A 316 5.97 -1.40 -6.16
CA GLN A 316 6.61 -1.72 -7.42
C GLN A 316 5.64 -1.52 -8.59
N ASP A 317 6.07 -0.72 -9.56
CA ASP A 317 5.30 -0.47 -10.78
C ASP A 317 5.61 -1.52 -11.83
N ARG A 318 4.70 -2.49 -11.97
CA ARG A 318 4.83 -3.54 -12.97
C ARG A 318 4.87 -3.01 -14.41
N ALA A 319 4.21 -1.88 -14.70
CA ALA A 319 4.14 -1.33 -16.06
C ALA A 319 5.50 -0.80 -16.51
N VAL A 320 6.25 -0.16 -15.61
CA VAL A 320 7.62 0.31 -15.86
C VAL A 320 8.59 -0.88 -15.94
N GLN A 321 8.44 -1.87 -15.06
CA GLN A 321 9.28 -3.06 -15.07
C GLN A 321 9.07 -3.90 -16.34
N ALA A 322 7.84 -3.99 -16.86
CA ALA A 322 7.53 -4.65 -18.13
C ALA A 322 8.20 -3.98 -19.35
N GLN A 323 8.59 -2.70 -19.23
CA GLN A 323 9.37 -1.98 -20.24
C GLN A 323 10.90 -2.19 -20.08
N GLY A 324 11.32 -3.04 -19.13
CA GLY A 324 12.72 -3.41 -18.91
C GLY A 324 13.44 -2.57 -17.86
N ARG A 325 12.79 -1.60 -17.21
CA ARG A 325 13.37 -0.84 -16.10
C ARG A 325 13.07 -1.54 -14.77
N LEU A 326 13.98 -2.39 -14.32
CA LEU A 326 13.87 -3.12 -13.05
C LEU A 326 14.33 -2.28 -11.85
N VAL A 327 13.95 -2.72 -10.64
CA VAL A 327 14.27 -2.03 -9.38
C VAL A 327 15.78 -1.99 -9.16
N GLY A 328 16.36 -0.78 -9.17
CA GLY A 328 17.77 -0.54 -8.92
C GLY A 328 18.07 0.13 -7.57
N PRO A 329 19.35 0.45 -7.30
CA PRO A 329 19.77 1.10 -6.05
C PRO A 329 19.11 2.46 -5.80
N ALA A 330 18.92 3.26 -6.86
CA ALA A 330 18.29 4.58 -6.75
C ALA A 330 16.81 4.46 -6.35
N ASP A 331 16.09 3.48 -6.90
CA ASP A 331 14.67 3.25 -6.61
C ASP A 331 14.46 2.77 -5.17
N LEU A 332 15.40 1.97 -4.64
CA LEU A 332 15.39 1.58 -3.23
C LEU A 332 15.64 2.77 -2.30
N ARG A 333 16.42 3.79 -2.72
CA ARG A 333 16.53 5.05 -1.96
C ARG A 333 15.23 5.83 -1.94
N VAL A 334 14.44 5.79 -3.02
CA VAL A 334 13.07 6.35 -3.04
C VAL A 334 12.18 5.63 -2.03
N ALA A 335 12.19 4.30 -2.00
CA ALA A 335 11.45 3.51 -1.02
C ALA A 335 11.84 3.88 0.43
N ARG A 336 13.14 3.91 0.72
CA ARG A 336 13.67 4.29 2.05
C ARG A 336 13.27 5.70 2.45
N ARG A 337 13.30 6.66 1.52
CA ARG A 337 12.83 8.02 1.76
C ARG A 337 11.34 8.04 2.11
N GLY A 338 10.52 7.22 1.46
CA GLY A 338 9.10 7.04 1.83
C GLY A 338 8.93 6.60 3.28
N MET A 339 9.77 5.68 3.77
CA MET A 339 9.75 5.21 5.17
C MET A 339 10.16 6.31 6.16
N VAL A 340 11.12 7.17 5.78
CA VAL A 340 11.49 8.37 6.55
C VAL A 340 10.32 9.35 6.62
N VAL A 341 9.69 9.66 5.48
CA VAL A 341 8.51 10.53 5.41
C VAL A 341 7.38 9.98 6.28
N ALA A 342 7.09 8.68 6.21
CA ALA A 342 6.08 8.04 7.06
C ALA A 342 6.40 8.19 8.55
N THR A 343 7.67 8.01 8.92
CA THR A 343 8.12 8.15 10.31
C THR A 343 7.97 9.58 10.83
N GLU A 344 8.41 10.56 10.05
CA GLU A 344 8.40 11.98 10.42
C GLU A 344 6.97 12.52 10.46
N LEU A 345 6.16 12.26 9.42
CA LEU A 345 4.75 12.65 9.35
C LEU A 345 3.82 11.74 10.17
N ARG A 346 4.37 10.73 10.84
CA ARG A 346 3.64 9.85 11.77
C ARG A 346 2.56 8.99 11.14
N LEU A 347 2.73 8.65 9.86
CA LEU A 347 1.79 7.89 9.05
C LEU A 347 2.14 6.39 9.03
N PRO A 348 1.14 5.51 8.90
CA PRO A 348 1.36 4.12 8.52
C PRO A 348 2.04 3.97 7.15
N VAL A 349 2.59 2.78 6.90
CA VAL A 349 3.20 2.42 5.61
C VAL A 349 2.43 1.27 4.99
N VAL A 350 2.06 1.40 3.71
CA VAL A 350 1.55 0.31 2.89
C VAL A 350 2.59 0.03 1.80
N THR A 351 3.17 -1.17 1.79
CA THR A 351 4.04 -1.60 0.71
C THR A 351 3.30 -2.49 -0.28
N VAL A 352 3.63 -2.36 -1.57
CA VAL A 352 3.02 -3.16 -2.63
C VAL A 352 4.11 -3.83 -3.47
N ILE A 353 4.03 -5.16 -3.56
CA ILE A 353 5.07 -6.02 -4.12
C ILE A 353 4.54 -6.69 -5.38
N ASP A 354 5.25 -6.44 -6.47
CA ASP A 354 4.93 -6.90 -7.81
C ASP A 354 6.16 -6.73 -8.71
N THR A 355 7.18 -7.57 -8.50
CA THR A 355 8.47 -7.49 -9.17
C THR A 355 8.99 -8.85 -9.63
N PRO A 356 9.49 -8.94 -10.89
CA PRO A 356 10.23 -10.10 -11.35
C PRO A 356 11.68 -10.14 -10.82
N GLY A 357 12.12 -9.11 -10.09
CA GLY A 357 13.45 -9.03 -9.49
C GLY A 357 14.12 -7.67 -9.65
N ALA A 358 15.33 -7.55 -9.10
CA ALA A 358 16.14 -6.34 -9.18
C ALA A 358 16.86 -6.19 -10.52
N ASP A 359 17.31 -4.98 -10.85
CA ASP A 359 18.23 -4.73 -11.96
C ASP A 359 19.59 -5.39 -11.68
N LEU A 360 20.04 -6.28 -12.57
CA LEU A 360 21.32 -7.00 -12.48
C LEU A 360 22.40 -6.41 -13.39
N SER A 361 22.26 -5.14 -13.79
CA SER A 361 23.25 -4.42 -14.58
C SER A 361 24.53 -4.09 -13.81
N VAL A 362 25.62 -3.81 -14.54
CA VAL A 362 26.89 -3.32 -13.96
C VAL A 362 26.65 -2.05 -13.13
N ALA A 363 25.81 -1.14 -13.64
CA ALA A 363 25.48 0.10 -12.94
C ALA A 363 24.74 -0.13 -11.62
N ALA A 364 23.86 -1.14 -11.56
CA ALA A 364 23.18 -1.51 -10.32
C ALA A 364 24.16 -2.10 -9.29
N GLU A 365 25.08 -2.95 -9.73
CA GLU A 365 26.10 -3.54 -8.85
C GLU A 365 27.04 -2.46 -8.29
N GLU A 366 27.62 -1.62 -9.16
CA GLU A 366 28.51 -0.52 -8.77
C GLU A 366 27.77 0.57 -7.96
N GLY A 367 26.47 0.73 -8.20
CA GLY A 367 25.58 1.61 -7.44
C GLY A 367 25.22 1.08 -6.05
N GLY A 368 25.63 -0.14 -5.70
CA GLY A 368 25.49 -0.74 -4.38
C GLY A 368 24.13 -1.41 -4.14
N LEU A 369 23.57 -2.12 -5.12
CA LEU A 369 22.25 -2.76 -5.03
C LEU A 369 22.07 -3.60 -3.76
N ALA A 370 23.00 -4.53 -3.49
CA ALA A 370 22.92 -5.39 -2.31
C ALA A 370 22.88 -4.58 -0.99
N ARG A 371 23.63 -3.47 -0.93
CA ARG A 371 23.62 -2.57 0.21
C ARG A 371 22.27 -1.87 0.36
N GLU A 372 21.70 -1.36 -0.73
CA GLU A 372 20.41 -0.67 -0.67
C GLU A 372 19.26 -1.62 -0.34
N ILE A 373 19.31 -2.89 -0.78
CA ILE A 373 18.35 -3.93 -0.35
C ILE A 373 18.42 -4.12 1.17
N ALA A 374 19.65 -4.30 1.71
CA ALA A 374 19.85 -4.51 3.14
C ALA A 374 19.39 -3.31 3.98
N LEU A 375 19.67 -2.09 3.52
CA LEU A 375 19.24 -0.87 4.21
C LEU A 375 17.73 -0.65 4.11
N CYS A 376 17.10 -0.93 2.95
CA CYS A 376 15.66 -0.82 2.77
C CYS A 376 14.90 -1.78 3.69
N LEU A 377 15.37 -3.03 3.77
CA LEU A 377 14.83 -4.03 4.68
C LEU A 377 14.92 -3.57 6.15
N ALA A 378 16.10 -3.08 6.57
CA ALA A 378 16.33 -2.61 7.93
C ALA A 378 15.46 -1.39 8.26
N ASP A 379 15.33 -0.45 7.33
CA ASP A 379 14.52 0.76 7.50
C ASP A 379 13.03 0.40 7.63
N LEU A 380 12.49 -0.51 6.81
CA LEU A 380 11.10 -0.97 6.90
C LEU A 380 10.80 -1.62 8.25
N ILE A 381 11.68 -2.53 8.70
CA ILE A 381 11.55 -3.18 10.01
C ILE A 381 11.59 -2.13 11.14
N ALA A 382 12.39 -1.07 11.00
CA ALA A 382 12.56 -0.03 12.01
C ALA A 382 11.41 0.98 12.10
N VAL A 383 10.54 1.08 11.08
CA VAL A 383 9.42 2.04 11.05
C VAL A 383 8.59 1.97 12.35
N PRO A 384 8.44 3.06 13.14
CA PRO A 384 7.74 3.01 14.43
C PRO A 384 6.20 3.12 14.28
N ARG A 385 5.69 2.93 13.07
CA ARG A 385 4.28 3.09 12.66
C ARG A 385 3.74 1.76 12.13
N PRO A 386 2.40 1.58 12.07
CA PRO A 386 1.81 0.37 11.53
C PRO A 386 2.24 0.18 10.07
N THR A 387 2.60 -1.04 9.72
CA THR A 387 3.01 -1.39 8.36
C THR A 387 2.18 -2.56 7.82
N VAL A 388 1.76 -2.45 6.57
CA VAL A 388 1.05 -3.51 5.84
C VAL A 388 1.78 -3.74 4.53
N SER A 389 2.04 -5.00 4.16
CA SER A 389 2.53 -5.34 2.82
C SER A 389 1.45 -6.06 2.04
N VAL A 390 1.44 -5.82 0.73
CA VAL A 390 0.51 -6.44 -0.20
C VAL A 390 1.31 -7.06 -1.34
N LEU A 391 1.37 -8.39 -1.36
CA LEU A 391 1.95 -9.15 -2.45
C LEU A 391 0.88 -9.35 -3.55
N LEU A 392 0.92 -8.49 -4.59
CA LEU A 392 -0.10 -8.48 -5.64
C LEU A 392 0.15 -9.48 -6.76
N GLY A 393 1.39 -9.85 -7.00
CA GLY A 393 1.76 -10.68 -8.14
C GLY A 393 3.09 -11.37 -7.95
N GLU A 394 4.09 -10.93 -8.69
CA GLU A 394 5.44 -11.51 -8.64
C GLU A 394 6.21 -10.98 -7.43
N GLY A 395 6.91 -11.86 -6.71
CA GLY A 395 7.71 -11.50 -5.55
C GLY A 395 9.09 -12.13 -5.61
N ALA A 396 9.96 -11.68 -6.52
CA ALA A 396 11.27 -12.29 -6.69
C ALA A 396 12.42 -11.54 -5.99
N GLY A 397 13.17 -12.31 -5.20
CA GLY A 397 14.48 -11.93 -4.65
C GLY A 397 14.49 -10.74 -3.72
N GLY A 398 15.67 -10.12 -3.59
CA GLY A 398 15.91 -9.06 -2.61
C GLY A 398 15.07 -7.80 -2.83
N ALA A 399 14.69 -7.48 -4.08
CA ALA A 399 13.81 -6.35 -4.37
C ALA A 399 12.40 -6.54 -3.79
N ALA A 400 11.83 -7.75 -3.90
CA ALA A 400 10.56 -8.10 -3.26
C ALA A 400 10.70 -8.11 -1.74
N LEU A 401 11.73 -8.80 -1.23
CA LEU A 401 11.96 -8.95 0.21
C LEU A 401 12.15 -7.60 0.92
N ALA A 402 12.78 -6.62 0.26
CA ALA A 402 12.99 -5.29 0.81
C ALA A 402 11.68 -4.56 1.20
N LEU A 403 10.55 -4.96 0.63
CA LEU A 403 9.24 -4.37 0.87
C LEU A 403 8.27 -5.32 1.59
N PHE A 404 8.69 -6.53 1.94
CA PHE A 404 7.81 -7.58 2.46
C PHE A 404 7.54 -7.59 3.98
N PRO A 405 8.54 -7.46 4.87
CA PRO A 405 8.35 -7.69 6.31
C PRO A 405 7.64 -6.53 6.99
N THR A 406 6.35 -6.74 7.28
CA THR A 406 5.44 -5.75 7.83
C THR A 406 4.62 -6.34 8.98
N ASP A 407 3.87 -5.50 9.70
CA ASP A 407 3.03 -5.95 10.81
C ASP A 407 1.88 -6.86 10.34
N ARG A 408 1.40 -6.66 9.10
CA ARG A 408 0.40 -7.51 8.42
C ARG A 408 0.77 -7.69 6.96
N ARG A 409 0.74 -8.93 6.47
CA ARG A 409 1.09 -9.32 5.11
C ARG A 409 -0.14 -9.87 4.41
N LEU A 410 -0.57 -9.19 3.36
CA LEU A 410 -1.68 -9.58 2.50
C LEU A 410 -1.12 -10.13 1.19
N ALA A 411 -1.78 -11.09 0.57
CA ALA A 411 -1.38 -11.57 -0.75
C ALA A 411 -2.57 -11.89 -1.65
N ALA A 412 -2.46 -11.56 -2.94
CA ALA A 412 -3.40 -12.07 -3.92
C ALA A 412 -3.31 -13.60 -3.99
N HIS A 413 -4.43 -14.30 -4.17
CA HIS A 413 -4.47 -15.77 -4.19
C HIS A 413 -3.47 -16.42 -5.15
N ASP A 414 -3.24 -15.80 -6.31
CA ASP A 414 -2.33 -16.31 -7.33
C ASP A 414 -0.91 -15.72 -7.22
N ALA A 415 -0.63 -14.89 -6.23
CA ALA A 415 0.68 -14.30 -6.02
C ALA A 415 1.69 -15.31 -5.46
N TRP A 416 2.97 -14.96 -5.54
CA TRP A 416 4.06 -15.83 -5.08
C TRP A 416 5.29 -15.03 -4.63
N LEU A 417 6.05 -15.58 -3.69
CA LEU A 417 7.29 -15.01 -3.16
C LEU A 417 8.41 -16.05 -3.22
N SER A 418 9.56 -15.71 -3.78
CA SER A 418 10.69 -16.63 -3.96
C SER A 418 12.05 -15.92 -3.89
N PRO A 419 13.13 -16.58 -3.41
CA PRO A 419 14.48 -16.00 -3.39
C PRO A 419 15.02 -15.58 -4.77
N LEU A 420 14.53 -16.21 -5.84
CA LEU A 420 14.86 -15.91 -7.23
C LEU A 420 13.63 -16.17 -8.10
N PRO A 421 13.57 -15.62 -9.33
CA PRO A 421 12.68 -16.16 -10.35
C PRO A 421 12.85 -17.69 -10.41
N PRO A 422 11.77 -18.50 -10.49
CA PRO A 422 11.87 -19.96 -10.48
C PRO A 422 12.85 -20.53 -11.52
N GLU A 423 12.96 -19.88 -12.68
CA GLU A 423 13.94 -20.19 -13.71
C GLU A 423 15.40 -20.01 -13.23
N GLY A 424 15.66 -18.94 -12.48
CA GLY A 424 16.97 -18.70 -11.87
C GLY A 424 17.31 -19.74 -10.80
N ALA A 425 16.33 -20.16 -10.00
CA ALA A 425 16.50 -21.25 -9.05
C ALA A 425 16.83 -22.58 -9.76
N SER A 426 16.16 -22.86 -10.88
CA SER A 426 16.42 -24.02 -11.74
C SER A 426 17.85 -24.01 -12.28
N VAL A 427 18.35 -22.86 -12.73
CA VAL A 427 19.73 -22.76 -13.23
C VAL A 427 20.76 -23.08 -12.14
N ILE A 428 20.52 -22.65 -10.90
CA ILE A 428 21.43 -22.94 -9.78
C ILE A 428 21.45 -24.43 -9.43
N VAL A 429 20.28 -25.07 -9.36
CA VAL A 429 20.17 -26.46 -8.87
C VAL A 429 20.39 -27.48 -9.99
N HIS A 430 19.78 -27.26 -11.16
CA HIS A 430 19.72 -28.20 -12.28
C HIS A 430 20.57 -27.79 -13.49
N ARG A 431 21.16 -26.58 -13.50
CA ARG A 431 21.96 -26.03 -14.61
C ARG A 431 21.18 -25.80 -15.91
N ASP A 432 19.84 -25.75 -15.83
CA ASP A 432 18.93 -25.36 -16.90
C ASP A 432 17.70 -24.64 -16.32
N THR A 433 16.80 -24.15 -17.16
CA THR A 433 15.54 -23.50 -16.73
C THR A 433 14.32 -24.42 -16.73
N ALA A 434 14.46 -25.68 -17.17
CA ALA A 434 13.34 -26.55 -17.46
C ALA A 434 12.64 -27.08 -16.18
N HIS A 435 13.37 -27.12 -15.07
CA HIS A 435 12.89 -27.61 -13.78
C HIS A 435 12.26 -26.51 -12.91
N ALA A 436 12.03 -25.31 -13.47
CA ALA A 436 11.38 -24.19 -12.77
C ALA A 436 9.99 -24.53 -12.19
N PRO A 437 9.09 -25.25 -12.90
CA PRO A 437 7.80 -25.66 -12.33
C PRO A 437 7.94 -26.57 -11.10
N GLU A 438 8.87 -27.53 -11.17
CA GLU A 438 9.13 -28.50 -10.11
C GLU A 438 9.70 -27.82 -8.87
N LEU A 439 10.65 -26.90 -9.05
CA LEU A 439 11.22 -26.12 -7.96
C LEU A 439 10.22 -25.16 -7.32
N ALA A 440 9.38 -24.48 -8.12
CA ALA A 440 8.34 -23.61 -7.60
C ALA A 440 7.39 -24.37 -6.65
N ALA A 441 6.98 -25.58 -7.05
CA ALA A 441 6.15 -26.45 -6.23
C ALA A 441 6.91 -26.98 -5.00
N ALA A 442 8.15 -27.45 -5.17
CA ALA A 442 8.96 -28.01 -4.08
C ALA A 442 9.29 -26.97 -2.99
N GLN A 443 9.46 -25.70 -3.36
CA GLN A 443 9.74 -24.61 -2.44
C GLN A 443 8.47 -24.07 -1.77
N GLY A 444 7.28 -24.30 -2.35
CA GLY A 444 6.00 -23.80 -1.85
C GLY A 444 5.92 -22.28 -1.88
N ILE A 445 6.21 -21.69 -3.05
CA ILE A 445 6.36 -20.23 -3.20
C ILE A 445 5.04 -19.47 -3.30
N VAL A 446 3.91 -20.17 -3.49
CA VAL A 446 2.61 -19.53 -3.76
C VAL A 446 1.95 -19.04 -2.48
N ALA A 447 1.18 -17.96 -2.59
CA ALA A 447 0.55 -17.28 -1.47
C ALA A 447 -0.25 -18.21 -0.53
N THR A 448 -0.92 -19.24 -1.08
CA THR A 448 -1.64 -20.24 -0.29
C THR A 448 -0.72 -21.05 0.61
N ASP A 449 0.40 -21.55 0.08
CA ASP A 449 1.39 -22.31 0.84
C ASP A 449 2.09 -21.45 1.89
N LEU A 450 2.28 -20.16 1.58
CA LEU A 450 2.85 -19.17 2.51
C LEU A 450 1.86 -18.83 3.63
N ALA A 451 0.56 -18.74 3.32
CA ALA A 451 -0.50 -18.53 4.31
C ALA A 451 -0.61 -19.71 5.27
N ASP A 452 -0.54 -20.95 4.78
CA ASP A 452 -0.54 -22.17 5.60
C ASP A 452 0.63 -22.20 6.60
N ARG A 453 1.74 -21.53 6.29
CA ARG A 453 2.92 -21.41 7.16
C ARG A 453 2.88 -20.18 8.08
N GLY A 454 1.84 -19.34 7.97
CA GLY A 454 1.74 -18.08 8.69
C GLY A 454 2.71 -17.00 8.20
N GLU A 455 3.18 -17.11 6.96
CA GLU A 455 4.02 -16.10 6.29
C GLU A 455 3.19 -15.05 5.56
N ILE A 456 1.95 -15.38 5.20
CA ILE A 456 0.90 -14.46 4.77
C ILE A 456 -0.23 -14.51 5.79
N ASP A 457 -0.75 -13.34 6.16
CA ASP A 457 -1.77 -13.22 7.20
C ASP A 457 -3.20 -13.29 6.62
N ASP A 458 -3.44 -12.69 5.44
CA ASP A 458 -4.72 -12.82 4.73
C ASP A 458 -4.52 -12.98 3.21
N LEU A 459 -5.35 -13.83 2.60
CA LEU A 459 -5.47 -13.95 1.15
C LEU A 459 -6.58 -13.03 0.62
N VAL A 460 -6.33 -12.38 -0.51
CA VAL A 460 -7.27 -11.47 -1.15
C VAL A 460 -7.48 -11.83 -2.61
N TYR A 461 -8.66 -11.48 -3.15
CA TYR A 461 -8.89 -11.51 -4.58
C TYR A 461 -8.25 -10.29 -5.25
N TRP A 462 -7.63 -10.51 -6.42
CA TRP A 462 -7.04 -9.43 -7.22
C TRP A 462 -7.36 -9.62 -8.71
N GLY A 463 -8.12 -8.68 -9.25
CA GLY A 463 -8.62 -8.66 -10.63
C GLY A 463 -9.04 -7.24 -11.04
N PRO A 464 -9.55 -7.04 -12.27
CA PRO A 464 -9.83 -5.71 -12.85
C PRO A 464 -10.68 -4.78 -11.96
N ASP A 465 -11.61 -5.35 -11.18
CA ASP A 465 -12.55 -4.59 -10.34
C ASP A 465 -12.30 -4.77 -8.83
N ALA A 466 -11.14 -5.32 -8.45
CA ALA A 466 -10.83 -5.66 -7.06
C ALA A 466 -10.23 -4.50 -6.23
N ALA A 467 -9.90 -3.37 -6.88
CA ALA A 467 -9.18 -2.26 -6.26
C ALA A 467 -9.90 -1.68 -5.04
N GLU A 468 -11.19 -1.39 -5.16
CA GLU A 468 -12.00 -0.82 -4.07
C GLU A 468 -12.07 -1.78 -2.87
N GLY A 469 -12.35 -3.06 -3.13
CA GLY A 469 -12.39 -4.10 -2.09
C GLY A 469 -11.06 -4.25 -1.35
N LEU A 470 -9.94 -4.24 -2.09
CA LEU A 470 -8.61 -4.32 -1.49
C LEU A 470 -8.26 -3.05 -0.69
N ARG A 471 -8.58 -1.85 -1.20
CA ARG A 471 -8.38 -0.60 -0.45
C ARG A 471 -9.17 -0.60 0.86
N ALA A 472 -10.42 -1.07 0.84
CA ALA A 472 -11.24 -1.20 2.04
C ALA A 472 -10.63 -2.21 3.04
N HIS A 473 -10.10 -3.33 2.54
CA HIS A 473 -9.42 -4.33 3.39
C HIS A 473 -8.14 -3.79 4.04
N ILE A 474 -7.32 -3.07 3.27
CA ILE A 474 -6.13 -2.37 3.80
C ILE A 474 -6.54 -1.36 4.88
N GLY A 475 -7.60 -0.57 4.64
CA GLY A 475 -8.12 0.40 5.61
C GLY A 475 -8.55 -0.24 6.92
N ARG A 476 -9.31 -1.35 6.87
CA ARG A 476 -9.68 -2.13 8.06
C ARG A 476 -8.46 -2.70 8.76
N THR A 477 -7.50 -3.24 8.00
CA THR A 477 -6.27 -3.82 8.53
C THR A 477 -5.41 -2.78 9.26
N LEU A 478 -5.35 -1.55 8.74
CA LEU A 478 -4.63 -0.44 9.38
C LEU A 478 -5.34 0.08 10.63
N THR A 479 -6.66 -0.03 10.69
CA THR A 479 -7.47 0.47 11.80
C THR A 479 -7.22 -0.35 13.07
N GLY A 480 -6.57 0.26 14.06
CA GLY A 480 -6.27 -0.40 15.35
C GLY A 480 -5.03 -1.30 15.33
N LEU A 481 -4.28 -1.36 14.22
CA LEU A 481 -3.03 -2.11 14.14
C LEU A 481 -1.94 -1.44 14.98
N ALA A 482 -1.40 -2.17 15.94
CA ALA A 482 -0.23 -1.73 16.70
C ALA A 482 1.06 -2.16 15.98
N PRO A 483 2.10 -1.29 15.92
CA PRO A 483 3.40 -1.69 15.40
C PRO A 483 4.02 -2.84 16.22
N ASP A 484 4.44 -3.92 15.57
CA ASP A 484 5.08 -5.08 16.19
C ASP A 484 6.33 -5.50 15.41
N ARG A 485 7.49 -5.01 15.89
CA ARG A 485 8.79 -5.35 15.29
C ARG A 485 9.12 -6.84 15.34
N ALA A 486 8.66 -7.56 16.37
CA ALA A 486 8.96 -8.99 16.48
C ALA A 486 8.24 -9.76 15.38
N ARG A 487 6.97 -9.41 15.11
CA ARG A 487 6.18 -10.02 14.03
C ARG A 487 6.76 -9.78 12.64
N ARG A 488 7.33 -8.59 12.39
CA ARG A 488 7.99 -8.28 11.09
C ARG A 488 9.13 -9.23 10.75
N VAL A 489 9.82 -9.76 11.76
CA VAL A 489 11.00 -10.63 11.59
C VAL A 489 10.70 -12.10 11.89
N HIS A 490 9.72 -12.39 12.76
CA HIS A 490 9.33 -13.75 13.10
C HIS A 490 8.46 -14.34 12.00
N HIS A 491 9.05 -15.29 11.29
CA HIS A 491 8.30 -16.30 10.58
C HIS A 491 7.87 -17.28 11.66
N SER A 492 6.59 -17.65 11.71
CA SER A 492 6.10 -18.52 12.76
C SER A 492 6.92 -19.82 12.78
N THR A 493 7.81 -19.97 13.78
CA THR A 493 8.52 -21.24 14.04
C THR A 493 7.58 -22.26 14.70
N THR A 494 6.38 -21.82 15.05
CA THR A 494 5.26 -22.70 15.37
C THR A 494 4.52 -22.90 14.05
N VAL A 495 4.62 -24.09 13.46
CA VAL A 495 3.66 -24.53 12.44
C VAL A 495 2.28 -24.31 13.04
N SER A 496 1.60 -23.22 12.69
CA SER A 496 0.18 -23.08 12.93
C SER A 496 -0.43 -24.17 12.08
N ARG A 497 -0.97 -25.20 12.72
CA ARG A 497 -1.61 -26.31 12.00
C ARG A 497 -2.61 -25.70 11.02
N SER A 498 -2.49 -25.99 9.73
CA SER A 498 -3.44 -25.51 8.72
C SER A 498 -4.85 -25.90 9.16
N ARG A 499 -5.73 -24.90 9.37
CA ARG A 499 -7.12 -25.12 9.78
C ARG A 499 -8.00 -25.15 8.54
N THR A 500 -8.64 -26.29 8.29
CA THR A 500 -9.64 -26.43 7.22
C THR A 500 -11.02 -26.44 7.84
N LEU A 501 -11.86 -25.46 7.50
CA LEU A 501 -13.25 -25.42 7.95
C LEU A 501 -14.09 -26.46 7.21
N ALA A 502 -14.90 -27.19 7.95
CA ALA A 502 -15.86 -28.16 7.45
C ALA A 502 -17.15 -28.08 8.27
N VAL A 503 -18.22 -28.65 7.73
CA VAL A 503 -19.55 -28.64 8.35
C VAL A 503 -20.18 -30.01 8.31
N GLY A 504 -21.04 -30.32 9.27
CA GLY A 504 -21.84 -31.54 9.31
C GLY A 504 -23.27 -31.26 9.76
N ALA A 505 -24.19 -32.20 9.49
CA ALA A 505 -25.59 -32.04 9.86
C ALA A 505 -26.19 -33.27 10.55
N ILE A 506 -26.71 -33.07 11.77
CA ILE A 506 -27.50 -34.03 12.52
C ILE A 506 -28.96 -33.87 12.10
N ILE A 507 -29.45 -34.81 11.30
CA ILE A 507 -30.79 -34.73 10.71
C ILE A 507 -31.62 -35.93 11.18
N ARG A 508 -32.87 -35.66 11.60
CA ARG A 508 -33.86 -36.69 11.92
C ARG A 508 -35.12 -36.57 11.09
N ASP A 509 -35.68 -37.71 10.74
CA ASP A 509 -37.03 -37.77 10.16
C ASP A 509 -38.12 -37.67 11.25
N ASP A 510 -39.37 -37.61 10.80
CA ASP A 510 -40.57 -37.58 11.63
C ASP A 510 -40.74 -38.81 12.53
N ARG A 511 -40.01 -39.89 12.24
CA ARG A 511 -39.99 -41.15 12.99
C ARG A 511 -38.79 -41.26 13.93
N GLY A 512 -37.97 -40.21 14.03
CA GLY A 512 -36.80 -40.16 14.90
C GLY A 512 -35.60 -40.98 14.41
N ARG A 513 -35.56 -41.36 13.13
CA ARG A 513 -34.40 -42.00 12.50
C ARG A 513 -33.38 -40.95 12.08
N PHE A 514 -32.10 -41.27 12.20
CA PHE A 514 -31.00 -40.41 11.79
C PHE A 514 -30.63 -40.63 10.33
N LEU A 515 -30.36 -39.53 9.61
CA LEU A 515 -29.77 -39.59 8.28
C LEU A 515 -28.25 -39.81 8.43
N LEU A 516 -27.74 -40.88 7.81
CA LEU A 516 -26.32 -41.17 7.76
C LEU A 516 -25.87 -41.46 6.33
N VAL A 517 -24.60 -41.22 6.09
CA VAL A 517 -23.90 -41.47 4.82
C VAL A 517 -22.70 -42.37 5.05
N GLN A 518 -22.41 -43.23 4.09
CA GLN A 518 -21.22 -44.08 4.10
C GLN A 518 -20.09 -43.39 3.33
N ARG A 519 -18.98 -43.09 4.00
CA ARG A 519 -17.86 -42.34 3.41
C ARG A 519 -17.20 -43.11 2.27
N LEU A 520 -17.00 -42.46 1.12
CA LEU A 520 -16.26 -43.03 -0.03
C LEU A 520 -14.75 -42.77 0.04
N ARG A 521 -14.31 -41.73 0.77
CA ARG A 521 -12.92 -41.25 0.82
C ARG A 521 -12.30 -41.39 2.21
N ASP A 522 -10.97 -41.52 2.24
CA ASP A 522 -10.18 -41.50 3.48
C ASP A 522 -10.14 -40.10 4.12
N PRO A 523 -9.98 -40.00 5.46
CA PRO A 523 -9.88 -41.12 6.40
C PRO A 523 -11.25 -41.78 6.65
N GLN A 524 -11.23 -43.07 7.02
CA GLN A 524 -12.40 -43.86 7.41
C GLN A 524 -13.38 -44.20 6.27
N ALA A 525 -12.87 -44.43 5.04
CA ALA A 525 -13.67 -44.94 3.94
C ALA A 525 -14.41 -46.24 4.32
N GLY A 526 -15.68 -46.35 3.91
CA GLY A 526 -16.57 -47.47 4.23
C GLY A 526 -17.28 -47.38 5.59
N ARG A 527 -16.99 -46.36 6.40
CA ARG A 527 -17.70 -46.10 7.67
C ARG A 527 -18.86 -45.11 7.51
N TRP A 528 -19.86 -45.23 8.37
CA TRP A 528 -21.06 -44.40 8.38
C TRP A 528 -20.92 -43.20 9.32
N THR A 529 -21.36 -42.02 8.88
CA THR A 529 -21.29 -40.75 9.63
C THR A 529 -22.48 -39.85 9.33
N VAL A 530 -22.63 -38.76 10.08
CA VAL A 530 -23.51 -37.65 9.69
C VAL A 530 -23.02 -37.02 8.38
N PRO A 531 -23.93 -36.64 7.46
CA PRO A 531 -23.57 -35.99 6.20
C PRO A 531 -22.93 -34.62 6.40
N GLY A 532 -22.03 -34.23 5.51
CA GLY A 532 -21.27 -32.98 5.60
C GLY A 532 -19.95 -32.97 4.82
N GLY A 533 -19.39 -31.78 4.63
CA GLY A 533 -18.19 -31.58 3.82
C GLY A 533 -17.46 -30.27 4.10
N LYS A 534 -16.56 -29.88 3.20
CA LYS A 534 -15.69 -28.70 3.40
C LYS A 534 -16.43 -27.43 3.01
N VAL A 535 -16.12 -26.33 3.69
CA VAL A 535 -16.57 -25.01 3.25
C VAL A 535 -15.81 -24.65 1.97
N ASP A 536 -16.53 -24.37 0.89
CA ASP A 536 -15.99 -24.04 -0.43
C ASP A 536 -16.14 -22.52 -0.71
N PRO A 537 -15.26 -21.89 -1.52
CA PRO A 537 -15.45 -20.52 -1.98
C PRO A 537 -16.84 -20.16 -2.53
N VAL A 538 -17.61 -21.12 -3.06
CA VAL A 538 -19.00 -20.88 -3.48
C VAL A 538 -19.95 -20.54 -2.33
N ASP A 539 -19.59 -20.92 -1.10
CA ASP A 539 -20.39 -20.68 0.12
C ASP A 539 -20.21 -19.27 0.70
N THR A 540 -19.39 -18.42 0.05
CA THR A 540 -18.96 -17.10 0.56
C THR A 540 -20.07 -16.05 0.68
N VAL A 541 -21.28 -16.37 0.22
CA VAL A 541 -22.49 -15.55 0.37
C VAL A 541 -23.57 -16.42 0.98
N GLY A 542 -23.99 -16.09 2.20
CA GLY A 542 -25.02 -16.84 2.90
C GLY A 542 -26.37 -16.84 2.17
N PRO A 543 -27.33 -17.69 2.58
CA PRO A 543 -28.67 -17.74 1.99
C PRO A 543 -29.44 -16.42 2.11
N ASN A 544 -29.00 -15.52 2.99
CA ASN A 544 -29.56 -14.17 3.18
C ASN A 544 -28.93 -13.09 2.27
N GLY A 545 -27.93 -13.43 1.45
CA GLY A 545 -27.22 -12.49 0.59
C GLY A 545 -26.22 -11.58 1.31
N ILE A 546 -25.96 -11.83 2.60
CA ILE A 546 -25.04 -11.07 3.47
C ILE A 546 -23.84 -11.98 3.80
N ARG A 547 -22.64 -11.38 3.92
CA ARG A 547 -21.41 -12.10 4.27
C ARG A 547 -21.16 -12.01 5.77
N ASP A 548 -21.64 -13.01 6.50
CA ASP A 548 -21.36 -13.30 7.91
C ASP A 548 -20.82 -14.73 8.02
N ASP A 549 -19.85 -14.99 8.90
CA ASP A 549 -19.17 -16.30 9.02
C ASP A 549 -20.17 -17.40 9.38
N ALA A 550 -21.18 -17.09 10.21
CA ALA A 550 -22.27 -18.00 10.52
C ALA A 550 -23.14 -18.31 9.30
N ASP A 551 -23.40 -17.30 8.47
CA ASP A 551 -24.20 -17.42 7.24
C ASP A 551 -23.45 -18.25 6.16
N VAL A 552 -22.12 -18.18 6.12
CA VAL A 552 -21.25 -19.01 5.26
C VAL A 552 -21.29 -20.47 5.68
N LEU A 553 -21.20 -20.77 6.98
CA LEU A 553 -21.29 -22.14 7.48
C LEU A 553 -22.68 -22.74 7.20
N VAL A 554 -23.74 -21.96 7.37
CA VAL A 554 -25.11 -22.38 7.04
C VAL A 554 -25.27 -22.66 5.54
N ALA A 555 -24.71 -21.81 4.68
CA ALA A 555 -24.71 -22.05 3.23
C ALA A 555 -23.98 -23.35 2.87
N ALA A 556 -22.82 -23.58 3.46
CA ALA A 556 -22.05 -24.81 3.27
C ALA A 556 -22.84 -26.05 3.72
N VAL A 557 -23.53 -26.01 4.87
CA VAL A 557 -24.38 -27.13 5.31
C VAL A 557 -25.48 -27.40 4.29
N ILE A 558 -26.20 -26.37 3.83
CA ILE A 558 -27.29 -26.56 2.87
C ILE A 558 -26.79 -27.22 1.58
N ARG A 559 -25.65 -26.75 1.05
CA ARG A 559 -25.03 -27.28 -0.16
C ARG A 559 -24.60 -28.73 0.03
N GLU A 560 -23.78 -29.00 1.04
CA GLU A 560 -23.19 -30.33 1.27
C GLU A 560 -24.26 -31.40 1.48
N ILE A 561 -25.31 -31.11 2.28
CA ILE A 561 -26.38 -32.08 2.50
C ILE A 561 -27.17 -32.38 1.22
N ALA A 562 -27.45 -31.36 0.41
CA ALA A 562 -28.14 -31.53 -0.85
C ALA A 562 -27.28 -32.31 -1.87
N GLU A 563 -25.98 -32.06 -1.92
CA GLU A 563 -25.02 -32.71 -2.81
C GLU A 563 -24.78 -34.18 -2.44
N GLU A 564 -24.60 -34.48 -1.14
CA GLU A 564 -24.22 -35.79 -0.65
C GLU A 564 -25.43 -36.75 -0.51
N THR A 565 -26.61 -36.22 -0.14
CA THR A 565 -27.79 -37.03 0.21
C THR A 565 -29.03 -36.77 -0.65
N GLY A 566 -29.06 -35.68 -1.41
CA GLY A 566 -30.25 -35.26 -2.16
C GLY A 566 -31.42 -34.80 -1.27
N ILE A 567 -31.19 -34.55 0.02
CA ILE A 567 -32.18 -34.03 0.98
C ILE A 567 -32.00 -32.51 1.13
N ASP A 568 -33.10 -31.78 1.03
CA ASP A 568 -33.12 -30.34 1.34
C ASP A 568 -33.35 -30.15 2.83
N VAL A 569 -32.58 -29.27 3.46
CA VAL A 569 -32.62 -29.04 4.91
C VAL A 569 -32.82 -27.57 5.28
N MET A 570 -33.49 -27.35 6.41
CA MET A 570 -33.45 -26.09 7.14
C MET A 570 -32.47 -26.25 8.30
N VAL A 571 -31.39 -25.46 8.27
CA VAL A 571 -30.31 -25.51 9.27
C VAL A 571 -30.75 -24.77 10.53
N GLY A 572 -30.63 -25.44 11.68
CA GLY A 572 -30.92 -24.91 13.00
C GLY A 572 -29.65 -24.47 13.73
N THR A 573 -29.57 -24.74 15.03
CA THR A 573 -28.44 -24.35 15.87
C THR A 573 -27.22 -25.22 15.62
N GLU A 574 -26.02 -24.62 15.72
CA GLU A 574 -24.77 -25.37 15.86
C GLU A 574 -24.83 -26.23 17.13
N ALA A 575 -24.56 -27.52 16.97
CA ALA A 575 -24.53 -28.48 18.06
C ALA A 575 -23.17 -28.45 18.77
N TRP A 576 -22.07 -28.54 18.02
CA TRP A 576 -20.71 -28.47 18.54
C TRP A 576 -19.67 -28.27 17.42
N VAL A 577 -18.41 -28.05 17.82
CA VAL A 577 -17.24 -27.98 16.92
C VAL A 577 -16.23 -29.06 17.30
N VAL A 578 -15.75 -29.83 16.33
CA VAL A 578 -14.72 -30.86 16.51
C VAL A 578 -13.46 -30.52 15.71
N GLU A 579 -12.29 -30.58 16.35
CA GLU A 579 -11.00 -30.51 15.64
C GLU A 579 -10.46 -31.93 15.37
N ILE A 580 -10.32 -32.31 14.10
CA ILE A 580 -9.78 -33.61 13.68
C ILE A 580 -8.47 -33.40 12.91
N PRO A 581 -7.35 -34.04 13.27
CA PRO A 581 -6.11 -33.95 12.49
C PRO A 581 -6.32 -34.39 11.03
N ASP A 582 -5.83 -33.59 10.08
CA ASP A 582 -6.01 -33.86 8.63
C ASP A 582 -5.04 -34.91 8.05
N GLY A 583 -4.15 -35.45 8.90
CA GLY A 583 -3.10 -36.41 8.53
C GLY A 583 -1.92 -35.82 7.75
N LYS A 584 -1.95 -34.52 7.44
CA LYS A 584 -0.92 -33.77 6.68
C LYS A 584 -0.25 -32.65 7.51
N GLY A 585 -0.61 -32.52 8.79
CA GLY A 585 -0.04 -31.53 9.70
C GLY A 585 -0.99 -30.38 10.05
N GLY A 586 -2.20 -30.39 9.49
CA GLY A 586 -3.32 -29.51 9.80
C GLY A 586 -4.38 -30.13 10.70
N VAL A 587 -5.49 -29.41 10.87
CA VAL A 587 -6.71 -29.86 11.54
C VAL A 587 -7.93 -29.45 10.70
N PHE A 588 -8.89 -30.35 10.58
CA PHE A 588 -10.26 -30.04 10.20
C PHE A 588 -10.99 -29.48 11.42
N GLU A 589 -11.54 -28.28 11.32
CA GLU A 589 -12.45 -27.69 12.30
C GLU A 589 -13.87 -27.89 11.75
N ILE A 590 -14.58 -28.89 12.30
CA ILE A 590 -15.88 -29.34 11.80
C ILE A 590 -16.98 -28.77 12.69
N HIS A 591 -17.85 -27.93 12.12
CA HIS A 591 -19.02 -27.36 12.77
C HIS A 591 -20.26 -28.22 12.47
N ASP A 592 -20.73 -28.99 13.46
CA ASP A 592 -21.90 -29.86 13.31
C ASP A 592 -23.17 -29.10 13.70
N PHE A 593 -24.16 -29.04 12.80
CA PHE A 593 -25.43 -28.36 12.99
C PHE A 593 -26.59 -29.33 13.17
N VAL A 594 -27.59 -28.94 13.95
CA VAL A 594 -28.89 -29.62 13.95
C VAL A 594 -29.69 -29.11 12.76
N ALA A 595 -30.18 -29.99 11.90
CA ALA A 595 -30.96 -29.59 10.75
C ALA A 595 -32.23 -30.43 10.58
N VAL A 596 -33.27 -29.82 10.00
CA VAL A 596 -34.59 -30.43 9.80
C VAL A 596 -34.80 -30.68 8.30
N PRO A 597 -35.17 -31.89 7.87
CA PRO A 597 -35.44 -32.15 6.46
C PRO A 597 -36.72 -31.41 6.04
N VAL A 598 -36.65 -30.65 4.94
CA VAL A 598 -37.77 -29.87 4.40
C VAL A 598 -38.18 -30.31 2.99
N GLY A 599 -37.37 -31.14 2.33
CA GLY A 599 -37.61 -31.61 0.96
C GLY A 599 -36.57 -32.61 0.49
N GLY A 600 -36.58 -32.91 -0.81
CA GLY A 600 -35.61 -33.79 -1.45
C GLY A 600 -35.98 -35.28 -1.45
N ALA A 601 -35.18 -36.06 -2.16
CA ALA A 601 -35.32 -37.51 -2.30
C ALA A 601 -33.98 -38.18 -2.03
N LEU A 602 -33.94 -39.05 -1.02
CA LEU A 602 -32.72 -39.67 -0.54
C LEU A 602 -32.00 -40.43 -1.67
N ARG A 603 -30.76 -40.01 -1.94
CA ARG A 603 -29.83 -40.66 -2.86
C ARG A 603 -28.40 -40.38 -2.41
N ALA A 604 -27.54 -41.39 -2.39
CA ALA A 604 -26.12 -41.17 -2.21
C ALA A 604 -25.52 -40.51 -3.46
N ALA A 605 -24.70 -39.49 -3.27
CA ALA A 605 -23.98 -38.79 -4.33
C ALA A 605 -22.66 -38.18 -3.80
N ASP A 606 -21.87 -37.61 -4.72
CA ASP A 606 -20.50 -37.12 -4.52
C ASP A 606 -19.58 -38.11 -3.78
N ASP A 607 -19.26 -37.84 -2.52
CA ASP A 607 -18.36 -38.64 -1.69
C ASP A 607 -19.07 -39.54 -0.68
N ALA A 608 -20.40 -39.68 -0.79
CA ALA A 608 -21.17 -40.75 -0.16
C ALA A 608 -21.29 -41.97 -1.08
N ALA A 609 -20.82 -43.12 -0.58
CA ALA A 609 -20.99 -44.42 -1.22
C ALA A 609 -22.42 -44.97 -1.07
N ASP A 610 -23.08 -44.64 0.04
CA ASP A 610 -24.46 -45.02 0.37
C ASP A 610 -25.06 -43.98 1.34
N ALA A 611 -26.38 -43.89 1.42
CA ALA A 611 -27.10 -42.96 2.29
C ALA A 611 -28.41 -43.59 2.78
N GLY A 612 -28.71 -43.46 4.08
CA GLY A 612 -29.81 -44.18 4.71
C GLY A 612 -30.37 -43.52 5.96
N TRP A 613 -31.61 -43.88 6.30
CA TRP A 613 -32.28 -43.50 7.54
C TRP A 613 -32.23 -44.67 8.54
N PHE A 614 -31.65 -44.44 9.71
CA PHE A 614 -31.40 -45.49 10.70
C PHE A 614 -31.99 -45.13 12.06
N THR A 615 -32.67 -46.08 12.68
CA THR A 615 -32.97 -46.00 14.13
C THR A 615 -31.67 -46.07 14.94
N VAL A 616 -31.72 -45.70 16.22
CA VAL A 616 -30.53 -45.77 17.11
C VAL A 616 -29.98 -47.21 17.19
N ASP A 617 -30.86 -48.21 17.23
CA ASP A 617 -30.46 -49.63 17.30
C ASP A 617 -29.82 -50.11 15.99
N GLU A 618 -30.36 -49.69 14.85
CA GLU A 618 -29.76 -49.99 13.54
C GLU A 618 -28.42 -49.27 13.36
N MET A 619 -28.33 -48.01 13.77
CA MET A 619 -27.10 -47.22 13.74
C MET A 619 -25.98 -47.89 14.57
N ARG A 620 -26.30 -48.41 15.77
CA ARG A 620 -25.34 -49.13 16.63
C ARG A 620 -24.81 -50.43 15.99
N ALA A 621 -25.51 -50.98 14.98
CA ALA A 621 -25.08 -52.16 14.25
C ALA A 621 -24.24 -51.84 13.00
N LEU A 622 -24.10 -50.56 12.63
CA LEU A 622 -23.30 -50.11 11.49
C LEU A 622 -21.82 -49.88 11.88
N PRO A 623 -20.89 -49.99 10.90
CA PRO A 623 -19.51 -49.56 11.12
C PRO A 623 -19.43 -48.03 11.10
N LEU A 624 -19.62 -47.38 12.25
CA LEU A 624 -19.64 -45.91 12.38
C LEU A 624 -18.23 -45.31 12.42
N THR A 625 -18.12 -44.02 12.08
CA THR A 625 -16.91 -43.23 12.33
C THR A 625 -16.58 -43.16 13.82
N ASP A 626 -15.28 -43.11 14.12
CA ASP A 626 -14.80 -43.07 15.49
C ASP A 626 -15.39 -41.86 16.25
N GLY A 627 -15.96 -42.12 17.44
CA GLY A 627 -16.52 -41.08 18.31
C GLY A 627 -17.96 -40.66 18.02
N LEU A 628 -18.60 -41.05 16.90
CA LEU A 628 -19.94 -40.54 16.54
C LEU A 628 -21.02 -40.80 17.61
N ILE A 629 -21.08 -42.02 18.16
CA ILE A 629 -22.04 -42.37 19.23
C ILE A 629 -21.76 -41.56 20.50
N GLU A 630 -20.50 -41.33 20.83
CA GLU A 630 -20.11 -40.58 22.01
C GLU A 630 -20.54 -39.10 21.88
N HIS A 631 -20.33 -38.48 20.71
CA HIS A 631 -20.77 -37.12 20.44
C HIS A 631 -22.30 -36.99 20.45
N LEU A 632 -23.03 -37.92 19.82
CA LEU A 632 -24.49 -37.94 19.84
C LEU A 632 -25.06 -38.15 21.24
N THR A 633 -24.42 -38.97 22.08
CA THR A 633 -24.83 -39.18 23.47
C THR A 633 -24.55 -37.94 24.32
N ALA A 634 -23.36 -37.33 24.16
CA ALA A 634 -22.98 -36.11 24.87
C ALA A 634 -23.87 -34.91 24.50
N GLY A 635 -24.28 -34.81 23.24
CA GLY A 635 -25.23 -33.80 22.76
C GLY A 635 -26.69 -34.07 23.15
N GLY A 636 -26.99 -35.15 23.88
CA GLY A 636 -28.35 -35.50 24.30
C GLY A 636 -29.25 -35.98 23.16
N PHE A 637 -28.66 -36.37 22.02
CA PHE A 637 -29.41 -36.88 20.88
C PHE A 637 -29.81 -38.35 21.07
N ILE A 638 -29.00 -39.14 21.75
CA ILE A 638 -29.31 -40.56 22.03
C ILE A 638 -29.04 -40.88 23.51
N GLU A 639 -29.80 -41.84 24.06
CA GLU A 639 -29.65 -42.33 25.44
C GLU A 639 -28.55 -43.38 25.60
#